data_AF-A0A949TM17-F1
#
_entry.id   AF-A0A949TM17-F1
#
_cell.length_a   1.000
_cell.length_b   1.000
_cell.length_c   1.000
_cell.angle_alpha   90.00
_cell.angle_beta   90.00
_cell.angle_gamma   90.00
#
_symmetry.space_group_name_H-M   'P 1'
#
loop_
_entity.id
_entity.type
_entity.pdbx_description
1 polymer ?
#
loop_
_entity_poly.entity_id
_entity_poly.type
_entity_poly.pdbx_seq_one_letter_code
_entity_poly.pdbx_strand_id
1 'polypeptide(L)'
;MSSYSLDNLRESMVKILNPNNNNVAGSGFIIREDGYLITCHHVIYLLNSLTVEYLGNIYQADWCQEFSNPEVDIAVLKINVDNAKAVPIINPPDLSTSVKVYGFPPKQKKFFPEGIDVDAANISHSAPVNILSTYRSTQINANNPWNKLPQENSTFLSHRINTKVDSGSSGGAVFAPDLGGVVGVIQCSKSDTSYVIRWDNIRHELEKLNLEPEKNAVCDFLEDIENNFKYIQLFHSKQQVVLKEQYIPIQVSLETKRKDVEDFFIREIESGKELKRVYAMKAMGEETQRTQVDWQEAKNKHEEIMVLADPGMGKSTLLRIEAGLKAAEERLNLASNSSSQAKTRIENVIFPLFVRLSDLDEQSGEVIDIIPEIIQRNYPKTAPGILHLLKQKLEQGKCWLFLDALDEVPKENRNDLKDKINRFTRNYPCKIICTSRIVGYGGAFVDGAKEVEIVPFSQKQTEEYIQTWFTNAANYIEDDSVSAEKLITELREKPQISGLTQNPLLLSLVCSLYQTKGLELPARKAQVYQKAVDYMLREWSQNRNPVSEGDITKKKRLLEDLAYHFSCEGKEVFDSYELYNYRHGNEKLIDELCEEDGIIQKLTREGEQYLFLHRTFQEYFTAAYLNREIEKNQRDGIAKARKLFWKYDFHETLILLTGLMENPFILIKAIAHEKDDIFKTQLLLAGRCLAECQSDGEDNQSLVKEIVNRIYKFWRRYNYPSFIESTVVTLGQSHSQMVDKLIFLNYSDSIVRREAAEALGKIGNPIATQGLITALNDSHPFVRMKAALPLGNIGNPMATQGLITALNDSHNLVRMNAAAALNKIGNPIATQGLITALNDS
;
A
#
# COMPACT_ATOMS: atom_id res chain seq x y z
N MET A 1 -2.62 20.66 -4.62
CA MET A 1 -2.35 21.92 -5.35
C MET A 1 -3.07 23.05 -4.62
N SER A 2 -2.43 23.73 -3.67
CA SER A 2 -2.80 25.12 -3.38
C SER A 2 -2.18 25.95 -4.51
N SER A 3 -2.91 26.13 -5.60
CA SER A 3 -2.44 26.98 -6.70
C SER A 3 -2.52 28.45 -6.25
N TYR A 4 -1.51 28.93 -5.53
CA TYR A 4 -1.31 30.36 -5.45
C TYR A 4 -1.02 30.85 -6.87
N SER A 5 -1.98 31.58 -7.44
CA SER A 5 -1.87 32.05 -8.80
C SER A 5 -0.87 33.21 -8.85
N LEU A 6 -0.24 33.37 -10.02
CA LEU A 6 0.53 34.58 -10.37
C LEU A 6 -0.25 35.87 -10.04
N ASP A 7 -1.58 35.79 -10.11
CA ASP A 7 -2.49 36.89 -9.82
C ASP A 7 -2.48 37.27 -8.33
N ASN A 8 -2.32 36.31 -7.42
CA ASN A 8 -2.17 36.61 -5.98
C ASN A 8 -0.88 37.38 -5.68
N LEU A 9 0.24 36.99 -6.33
CA LEU A 9 1.49 37.75 -6.21
C LEU A 9 1.27 39.17 -6.75
N ARG A 10 0.69 39.30 -7.94
CA ARG A 10 0.39 40.59 -8.57
C ARG A 10 -0.45 41.49 -7.67
N GLU A 11 -1.50 40.94 -7.05
CA GLU A 11 -2.35 41.65 -6.12
C GLU A 11 -1.63 42.07 -4.83
N SER A 12 -0.53 41.40 -4.45
CA SER A 12 0.28 41.76 -3.27
C SER A 12 1.33 42.86 -3.52
N MET A 13 1.63 43.18 -4.77
CA MET A 13 2.74 44.08 -5.14
C MET A 13 2.41 45.55 -4.84
N VAL A 14 3.38 46.30 -4.32
CA VAL A 14 3.27 47.73 -4.03
C VAL A 14 4.34 48.54 -4.76
N LYS A 15 4.00 49.77 -5.14
CA LYS A 15 4.97 50.77 -5.63
C LYS A 15 5.41 51.65 -4.48
N ILE A 16 6.70 51.81 -4.28
CA ILE A 16 7.24 52.82 -3.37
C ILE A 16 7.37 54.14 -4.14
N LEU A 17 6.75 55.21 -3.66
CA LEU A 17 6.70 56.49 -4.36
C LEU A 17 7.70 57.48 -3.78
N ASN A 18 8.33 58.28 -4.65
CA ASN A 18 9.12 59.43 -4.22
C ASN A 18 8.18 60.61 -3.91
N PRO A 19 8.15 61.13 -2.68
CA PRO A 19 7.20 62.17 -2.27
C PRO A 19 7.41 63.51 -2.98
N ASN A 20 8.59 63.74 -3.58
CA ASN A 20 8.90 65.02 -4.24
C ASN A 20 8.38 65.09 -5.68
N ASN A 21 8.19 63.96 -6.36
CA ASN A 21 7.82 63.92 -7.78
C ASN A 21 6.83 62.81 -8.16
N ASN A 22 6.33 62.05 -7.18
CA ASN A 22 5.44 60.88 -7.33
C ASN A 22 5.94 59.82 -8.33
N ASN A 23 7.24 59.79 -8.62
CA ASN A 23 7.83 58.74 -9.43
C ASN A 23 8.06 57.48 -8.58
N VAL A 24 7.95 56.31 -9.19
CA VAL A 24 8.31 55.03 -8.56
C VAL A 24 9.79 55.04 -8.18
N ALA A 25 10.05 55.00 -6.87
CA ALA A 25 11.37 54.91 -6.26
C ALA A 25 11.86 53.46 -6.13
N GLY A 26 10.91 52.52 -6.01
CA GLY A 26 11.16 51.08 -6.06
C GLY A 26 9.89 50.29 -5.79
N SER A 27 10.06 49.03 -5.36
CA SER A 27 8.97 48.06 -5.26
C SER A 27 8.94 47.40 -3.88
N GLY A 28 7.80 46.81 -3.55
CA GLY A 28 7.63 45.93 -2.38
C GLY A 28 6.47 44.97 -2.61
N PHE A 29 6.19 44.11 -1.63
CA PHE A 29 5.05 43.21 -1.69
C PHE A 29 4.55 42.84 -0.30
N ILE A 30 3.26 42.55 -0.18
CA ILE A 30 2.56 42.28 1.07
C ILE A 30 2.74 40.81 1.48
N ILE A 31 3.09 40.60 2.74
CA ILE A 31 3.38 39.28 3.33
C ILE A 31 2.38 38.85 4.42
N ARG A 32 1.50 39.76 4.87
CA ARG A 32 0.40 39.46 5.79
C ARG A 32 -0.85 40.26 5.45
N GLU A 33 -2.01 39.69 5.72
CA GLU A 33 -3.31 40.30 5.42
C GLU A 33 -3.61 41.56 6.25
N ASP A 34 -2.87 41.79 7.34
CA ASP A 34 -2.94 43.02 8.15
C ASP A 34 -1.94 44.10 7.69
N GLY A 35 -1.47 44.02 6.45
CA GLY A 35 -0.80 45.12 5.74
C GLY A 35 0.71 45.21 5.93
N TYR A 36 1.38 44.16 6.44
CA TYR A 36 2.85 44.12 6.46
C TYR A 36 3.40 43.82 5.06
N LEU A 37 4.40 44.58 4.65
CA LEU A 37 5.06 44.45 3.36
C LEU A 37 6.58 44.50 3.51
N ILE A 38 7.28 43.87 2.57
CA ILE A 38 8.74 43.84 2.51
C ILE A 38 9.25 44.68 1.33
N THR A 39 10.35 45.40 1.53
CA THR A 39 11.15 46.08 0.50
C THR A 39 12.63 46.10 0.92
N CYS A 40 13.51 46.72 0.13
CA CYS A 40 14.92 46.93 0.51
C CYS A 40 15.16 48.35 1.05
N HIS A 41 16.10 48.56 1.97
CA HIS A 41 16.36 49.91 2.50
C HIS A 41 16.93 50.83 1.42
N HIS A 42 17.70 50.31 0.48
CA HIS A 42 18.26 51.13 -0.60
C HIS A 42 17.22 51.77 -1.53
N VAL A 43 15.99 51.27 -1.55
CA VAL A 43 14.86 51.90 -2.26
C VAL A 43 14.45 53.21 -1.59
N ILE A 44 14.56 53.27 -0.27
CA ILE A 44 13.95 54.32 0.56
C ILE A 44 14.97 55.21 1.27
N TYR A 45 16.28 54.95 1.11
CA TYR A 45 17.35 55.69 1.79
C TYR A 45 17.28 57.22 1.62
N LEU A 46 16.76 57.69 0.48
CA LEU A 46 16.70 59.11 0.12
C LEU A 46 15.30 59.71 0.23
N LEU A 47 14.33 58.95 0.73
CA LEU A 47 12.93 59.41 0.84
C LEU A 47 12.70 60.11 2.18
N ASN A 48 12.11 61.31 2.11
CA ASN A 48 11.78 62.10 3.30
C ASN A 48 10.48 61.62 4.00
N SER A 49 9.65 60.83 3.30
CA SER A 49 8.46 60.17 3.80
C SER A 49 8.21 58.88 3.01
N LEU A 50 7.51 57.91 3.63
CA LEU A 50 7.23 56.60 3.04
C LEU A 50 5.79 56.55 2.55
N THR A 51 5.58 56.81 1.27
CA THR A 51 4.28 56.65 0.60
C THR A 51 4.33 55.48 -0.35
N VAL A 52 3.27 54.66 -0.34
CA VAL A 52 3.14 53.51 -1.24
C VAL A 52 1.84 53.56 -2.01
N GLU A 53 1.88 53.13 -3.27
CA GLU A 53 0.69 52.87 -4.08
C GLU A 53 0.38 51.38 -4.05
N TYR A 54 -0.82 51.02 -3.61
CA TYR A 54 -1.34 49.66 -3.57
C TYR A 54 -2.72 49.62 -4.23
N LEU A 55 -2.88 48.77 -5.25
CA LEU A 55 -4.12 48.64 -6.04
C LEU A 55 -4.70 49.99 -6.52
N GLY A 56 -3.82 50.93 -6.89
CA GLY A 56 -4.20 52.26 -7.39
C GLY A 56 -4.49 53.32 -6.32
N ASN A 57 -4.45 52.96 -5.04
CA ASN A 57 -4.64 53.88 -3.91
C ASN A 57 -3.31 54.19 -3.22
N ILE A 58 -3.15 55.41 -2.71
CA ILE A 58 -1.93 55.86 -2.02
C ILE A 58 -2.12 55.77 -0.51
N TYR A 59 -1.18 55.12 0.16
CA TYR A 59 -1.14 54.93 1.62
C TYR A 59 0.15 55.48 2.21
N GLN A 60 0.06 55.97 3.45
CA GLN A 60 1.25 56.18 4.28
C GLN A 60 1.70 54.81 4.82
N ALA A 61 3.01 54.57 4.80
CA ALA A 61 3.60 53.35 5.32
C ALA A 61 4.44 53.67 6.57
N ASP A 62 4.20 52.91 7.63
CA ASP A 62 4.92 52.99 8.89
C ASP A 62 6.12 52.05 8.90
N TRP A 63 7.23 52.50 9.47
CA TRP A 63 8.44 51.70 9.63
C TRP A 63 8.31 50.71 10.78
N CYS A 64 8.56 49.42 10.54
CA CYS A 64 8.55 48.39 11.58
C CYS A 64 9.98 47.94 11.93
N GLN A 65 10.62 48.66 12.84
CA GLN A 65 12.02 48.40 13.20
C GLN A 65 12.23 46.99 13.80
N GLU A 66 11.26 46.50 14.57
CA GLU A 66 11.36 45.20 15.26
C GLU A 66 11.40 43.97 14.33
N PHE A 67 10.92 44.15 13.08
CA PHE A 67 10.87 43.11 12.05
C PHE A 67 11.80 43.43 10.85
N SER A 68 12.46 44.58 10.84
CA SER A 68 13.40 44.96 9.78
C SER A 68 14.80 44.49 10.11
N ASN A 69 15.57 44.08 9.09
CA ASN A 69 16.95 43.63 9.26
C ASN A 69 17.90 44.46 8.37
N PRO A 70 18.59 45.47 8.94
CA PRO A 70 19.50 46.34 8.19
C PRO A 70 20.81 45.64 7.79
N GLU A 71 21.19 44.54 8.45
CA GLU A 71 22.43 43.82 8.11
C GLU A 71 22.36 43.12 6.75
N VAL A 72 21.13 42.89 6.28
CA VAL A 72 20.83 42.23 5.01
C VAL A 72 20.01 43.13 4.08
N ASP A 73 19.98 44.44 4.34
CA ASP A 73 19.29 45.46 3.52
C ASP A 73 17.79 45.19 3.29
N ILE A 74 17.06 44.63 4.27
CA ILE A 74 15.62 44.38 4.19
C ILE A 74 14.80 45.22 5.18
N ALA A 75 13.85 45.95 4.64
CA ALA A 75 12.90 46.80 5.34
C ALA A 75 11.52 46.13 5.42
N VAL A 76 10.94 46.09 6.61
CA VAL A 76 9.53 45.72 6.82
C VAL A 76 8.74 46.97 7.15
N LEU A 77 7.70 47.23 6.35
CA LEU A 77 6.79 48.35 6.52
C LEU A 77 5.38 47.83 6.83
N LYS A 78 4.56 48.68 7.42
CA LYS A 78 3.13 48.43 7.62
C LYS A 78 2.31 49.51 6.94
N ILE A 79 1.31 49.11 6.17
CA ILE A 79 0.28 50.00 5.64
C ILE A 79 -1.03 49.70 6.34
N ASN A 80 -1.78 50.74 6.68
CA ASN A 80 -3.06 50.58 7.35
C ASN A 80 -4.16 50.30 6.31
N VAL A 81 -4.33 49.03 5.96
CA VAL A 81 -5.34 48.56 5.01
C VAL A 81 -6.03 47.31 5.57
N ASP A 82 -7.34 47.22 5.40
CA ASP A 82 -8.10 46.03 5.80
C ASP A 82 -7.94 44.92 4.77
N ASN A 83 -7.67 43.69 5.23
CA ASN A 83 -7.60 42.48 4.41
C ASN A 83 -6.72 42.61 3.16
N ALA A 84 -5.47 43.02 3.38
CA ALA A 84 -4.45 43.08 2.34
C ALA A 84 -4.25 41.71 1.67
N LYS A 85 -3.84 41.70 0.40
CA LYS A 85 -3.53 40.46 -0.33
C LYS A 85 -2.09 40.05 -0.06
N ALA A 86 -1.90 39.03 0.76
CA ALA A 86 -0.58 38.53 1.11
C ALA A 86 -0.08 37.46 0.12
N VAL A 87 1.24 37.36 -0.01
CA VAL A 87 1.91 36.31 -0.79
C VAL A 87 2.58 35.27 0.11
N PRO A 88 2.55 33.97 -0.24
CA PRO A 88 3.25 32.94 0.49
C PRO A 88 4.78 33.08 0.36
N ILE A 89 5.44 32.85 1.48
CA ILE A 89 6.90 32.85 1.62
C ILE A 89 7.37 31.39 1.67
N ILE A 90 8.35 31.05 0.83
CA ILE A 90 8.95 29.71 0.75
C ILE A 90 10.48 29.80 0.77
N ASN A 91 11.16 28.84 1.39
CA ASN A 91 12.62 28.88 1.51
C ASN A 91 13.26 27.59 0.95
N PRO A 92 13.42 27.46 -0.38
CA PRO A 92 14.02 26.27 -0.98
C PRO A 92 15.52 26.16 -0.62
N PRO A 93 16.11 24.97 -0.52
CA PRO A 93 17.48 24.72 -0.07
C PRO A 93 18.50 25.39 -1.01
N ASP A 94 18.25 25.38 -2.31
CA ASP A 94 19.01 26.12 -3.32
C ASP A 94 18.08 26.93 -4.23
N LEU A 95 18.66 27.84 -5.02
CA LEU A 95 17.94 28.64 -6.02
C LEU A 95 18.11 28.04 -7.43
N SER A 96 18.09 26.70 -7.54
CA SER A 96 18.24 25.99 -8.82
C SER A 96 16.96 25.96 -9.67
N THR A 97 15.85 26.48 -9.15
CA THR A 97 14.60 26.64 -9.90
C THR A 97 14.61 27.97 -10.66
N SER A 98 14.07 27.96 -11.88
CA SER A 98 13.83 29.21 -12.62
C SER A 98 12.90 30.12 -11.82
N VAL A 99 13.31 31.36 -11.63
CA VAL A 99 12.55 32.36 -10.87
C VAL A 99 12.06 33.46 -11.78
N LYS A 100 11.02 34.17 -11.33
CA LYS A 100 10.55 35.40 -11.95
C LYS A 100 10.74 36.55 -10.99
N VAL A 101 11.42 37.58 -11.46
CA VAL A 101 11.65 38.81 -10.70
C VAL A 101 10.55 39.81 -11.03
N TYR A 102 9.82 40.26 -10.01
CA TYR A 102 8.74 41.23 -10.17
C TYR A 102 9.10 42.58 -9.58
N GLY A 103 8.73 43.65 -10.27
CA GLY A 103 8.89 45.00 -9.78
C GLY A 103 8.34 46.05 -10.73
N PHE A 104 8.46 47.31 -10.35
CA PHE A 104 7.88 48.45 -11.06
C PHE A 104 8.97 49.34 -11.66
N PRO A 105 9.40 49.08 -12.91
CA PRO A 105 10.47 49.86 -13.51
C PRO A 105 10.03 51.31 -13.81
N PRO A 106 10.92 52.31 -13.70
CA PRO A 106 10.53 53.71 -13.81
C PRO A 106 10.09 54.11 -15.23
N LYS A 107 10.43 53.32 -16.24
CA LYS A 107 10.07 53.55 -17.65
C LYS A 107 8.68 53.02 -18.03
N GLN A 108 8.11 52.10 -17.26
CA GLN A 108 6.82 51.45 -17.56
C GLN A 108 5.70 51.80 -16.57
N LYS A 109 5.80 52.96 -15.88
CA LYS A 109 4.94 53.44 -14.77
C LYS A 109 3.42 53.24 -14.89
N LYS A 110 2.90 53.04 -16.11
CA LYS A 110 1.45 52.90 -16.40
C LYS A 110 0.89 51.49 -16.30
N PHE A 111 1.72 50.44 -16.28
CA PHE A 111 1.25 49.04 -16.33
C PHE A 111 1.67 48.23 -15.09
N PHE A 112 0.99 47.11 -14.81
CA PHE A 112 1.30 46.14 -13.73
C PHE A 112 2.77 45.67 -13.81
N PRO A 113 3.40 45.17 -12.73
CA PRO A 113 4.78 44.71 -12.77
C PRO A 113 4.95 43.58 -13.80
N GLU A 114 5.85 43.77 -14.76
CA GLU A 114 6.26 42.71 -15.69
C GLU A 114 7.26 41.80 -14.99
N GLY A 115 6.98 40.49 -15.00
CA GLY A 115 7.91 39.49 -14.48
C GLY A 115 9.05 39.28 -15.46
N ILE A 116 10.29 39.36 -14.98
CA ILE A 116 11.48 39.01 -15.75
C ILE A 116 11.84 37.56 -15.44
N ASP A 117 11.82 36.71 -16.46
CA ASP A 117 12.18 35.31 -16.35
C ASP A 117 13.70 35.17 -16.18
N VAL A 118 14.11 34.49 -15.12
CA VAL A 118 15.50 34.17 -14.82
C VAL A 118 15.64 32.67 -14.78
N ASP A 119 16.28 32.13 -15.82
CA ASP A 119 16.64 30.72 -15.89
C ASP A 119 17.58 30.34 -14.73
N ALA A 120 17.37 29.17 -14.15
CA ALA A 120 18.24 28.54 -13.16
C ALA A 120 19.74 28.65 -13.49
N ALA A 121 20.11 28.44 -14.75
CA ALA A 121 21.51 28.48 -15.20
C ALA A 121 22.16 29.88 -15.06
N ASN A 122 21.37 30.95 -14.95
CA ASN A 122 21.84 32.32 -14.77
C ASN A 122 21.99 32.72 -13.29
N ILE A 123 21.69 31.82 -12.35
CA ILE A 123 21.86 32.04 -10.93
C ILE A 123 23.18 31.40 -10.50
N SER A 124 24.08 32.18 -9.88
CA SER A 124 25.46 31.78 -9.62
C SER A 124 25.94 32.19 -8.22
N HIS A 125 27.20 31.83 -7.91
CA HIS A 125 27.85 31.89 -6.59
C HIS A 125 27.39 33.01 -5.65
N SER A 126 27.18 32.62 -4.40
CA SER A 126 26.73 33.53 -3.35
C SER A 126 27.84 34.50 -2.93
N ALA A 127 27.48 35.75 -2.66
CA ALA A 127 28.39 36.78 -2.20
C ALA A 127 27.91 37.41 -0.87
N PRO A 128 28.83 37.76 0.05
CA PRO A 128 28.51 38.52 1.26
C PRO A 128 27.72 39.80 0.97
N VAL A 129 26.66 40.06 1.73
CA VAL A 129 25.72 41.17 1.47
C VAL A 129 26.37 42.56 1.54
N ASN A 130 27.39 42.73 2.39
CA ASN A 130 28.16 43.97 2.51
C ASN A 130 28.86 44.41 1.20
N ILE A 131 29.25 43.47 0.34
CA ILE A 131 29.90 43.75 -0.95
C ILE A 131 28.90 44.31 -1.98
N LEU A 132 27.60 44.10 -1.75
CA LEU A 132 26.53 44.39 -2.71
C LEU A 132 25.99 45.81 -2.62
N SER A 133 26.28 46.52 -1.54
CA SER A 133 25.73 47.87 -1.34
C SER A 133 26.14 48.78 -2.49
N THR A 134 25.14 49.24 -3.24
CA THR A 134 25.32 50.08 -4.43
C THR A 134 25.64 51.54 -4.09
N TYR A 135 25.60 51.90 -2.81
CA TYR A 135 25.95 53.22 -2.30
C TYR A 135 27.27 53.15 -1.52
N ARG A 136 28.24 53.98 -1.92
CA ARG A 136 29.43 54.20 -1.10
C ARG A 136 29.01 54.95 0.16
N SER A 137 29.53 54.55 1.33
CA SER A 137 29.24 55.17 2.63
C SER A 137 29.36 56.70 2.62
N THR A 138 30.21 57.25 1.76
CA THR A 138 30.45 58.68 1.56
C THR A 138 29.35 59.44 0.80
N GLN A 139 28.35 58.76 0.23
CA GLN A 139 27.27 59.36 -0.59
C GLN A 139 25.93 59.50 0.13
N ILE A 140 25.83 59.06 1.38
CA ILE A 140 24.57 59.01 2.12
C ILE A 140 24.59 60.08 3.21
N ASN A 141 23.74 61.10 3.07
CA ASN A 141 23.41 62.01 4.16
C ASN A 141 22.07 61.54 4.72
N ALA A 142 22.10 60.69 5.76
CA ALA A 142 20.91 60.02 6.27
C ALA A 142 19.99 61.02 6.99
N ASN A 143 18.97 61.53 6.28
CA ASN A 143 17.91 62.33 6.90
C ASN A 143 16.98 61.50 7.79
N ASN A 144 16.94 60.18 7.59
CA ASN A 144 16.13 59.24 8.36
C ASN A 144 17.06 58.35 9.21
N PRO A 145 16.91 58.35 10.56
CA PRO A 145 17.80 57.63 11.48
C PRO A 145 17.77 56.11 11.35
N TRP A 146 16.78 55.57 10.61
CA TRP A 146 16.59 54.13 10.40
C TRP A 146 17.34 53.59 9.17
N ASN A 147 17.95 54.48 8.38
CA ASN A 147 18.70 54.15 7.18
C ASN A 147 20.13 53.70 7.51
N LYS A 148 20.30 52.43 7.87
CA LYS A 148 21.63 51.81 8.12
C LYS A 148 22.07 50.99 6.92
N LEU A 149 23.37 51.08 6.59
CA LEU A 149 24.02 50.19 5.63
C LEU A 149 24.27 48.81 6.28
N PRO A 150 24.33 47.72 5.47
CA PRO A 150 24.86 46.44 5.92
C PRO A 150 26.22 46.62 6.61
N GLN A 151 26.45 45.94 7.73
CA GLN A 151 27.72 46.02 8.43
C GLN A 151 28.85 45.45 7.56
N GLU A 152 30.04 46.06 7.61
CA GLU A 152 31.20 45.59 6.82
C GLU A 152 31.64 44.15 7.16
N ASN A 153 31.24 43.61 8.31
CA ASN A 153 31.55 42.26 8.77
C ASN A 153 30.38 41.26 8.62
N SER A 154 29.29 41.62 7.93
CA SER A 154 28.12 40.75 7.73
C SER A 154 28.52 39.44 7.01
N THR A 155 28.10 38.30 7.56
CA THR A 155 28.36 36.96 7.00
C THR A 155 27.19 36.41 6.18
N PHE A 156 26.08 37.15 6.08
CA PHE A 156 24.91 36.73 5.31
C PHE A 156 25.24 36.70 3.81
N LEU A 157 24.71 35.70 3.12
CA LEU A 157 25.01 35.44 1.71
C LEU A 157 23.79 35.79 0.84
N SER A 158 24.04 36.40 -0.32
CA SER A 158 23.04 36.63 -1.37
C SER A 158 23.32 35.77 -2.60
N HIS A 159 22.34 35.53 -3.47
CA HIS A 159 22.56 34.80 -4.72
C HIS A 159 22.64 35.76 -5.92
N ARG A 160 23.66 35.61 -6.76
CA ARG A 160 23.87 36.49 -7.92
C ARG A 160 23.05 36.01 -9.12
N ILE A 161 22.25 36.91 -9.67
CA ILE A 161 21.54 36.76 -10.95
C ILE A 161 22.36 37.45 -12.05
N ASN A 162 22.85 36.66 -13.01
CA ASN A 162 23.57 37.13 -14.21
C ASN A 162 22.59 37.53 -15.31
N THR A 163 21.64 38.38 -14.96
CA THR A 163 20.63 38.91 -15.89
C THR A 163 20.35 40.34 -15.51
N LYS A 164 20.26 41.20 -16.53
CA LYS A 164 19.95 42.61 -16.33
C LYS A 164 18.51 42.77 -15.85
N VAL A 165 18.35 43.35 -14.66
CA VAL A 165 17.05 43.71 -14.10
C VAL A 165 16.98 45.25 -14.09
N ASP A 166 15.80 45.81 -14.34
CA ASP A 166 15.61 47.25 -14.30
C ASP A 166 15.76 47.81 -12.88
N SER A 167 16.37 49.00 -12.78
CA SER A 167 16.71 49.63 -11.49
C SER A 167 15.51 49.95 -10.59
N GLY A 168 14.27 49.96 -11.11
CA GLY A 168 13.05 50.15 -10.30
C GLY A 168 12.46 48.87 -9.72
N SER A 169 12.98 47.70 -10.09
CA SER A 169 12.49 46.41 -9.58
C SER A 169 13.03 46.08 -8.19
N SER A 170 13.98 46.86 -7.69
CA SER A 170 14.55 46.70 -6.36
C SER A 170 13.50 46.72 -5.25
N GLY A 171 13.66 45.85 -4.25
CA GLY A 171 12.68 45.61 -3.20
C GLY A 171 11.50 44.73 -3.63
N GLY A 172 11.44 44.32 -4.90
CA GLY A 172 10.40 43.45 -5.43
C GLY A 172 10.57 41.96 -5.10
N ALA A 173 9.52 41.20 -5.35
CA ALA A 173 9.46 39.77 -5.07
C ALA A 173 10.27 38.95 -6.10
N VAL A 174 11.09 38.02 -5.60
CA VAL A 174 11.65 36.94 -6.41
C VAL A 174 10.77 35.72 -6.22
N PHE A 175 9.94 35.40 -7.21
CA PHE A 175 8.93 34.36 -7.13
C PHE A 175 9.41 33.11 -7.86
N ALA A 176 9.27 31.94 -7.24
CA ALA A 176 9.50 30.65 -7.89
C ALA A 176 8.14 30.12 -8.41
N PRO A 177 7.85 30.21 -9.72
CA PRO A 177 6.53 29.83 -10.25
C PRO A 177 6.17 28.38 -9.98
N ASP A 178 7.17 27.49 -10.06
CA ASP A 178 6.98 26.05 -9.88
C ASP A 178 6.65 25.68 -8.43
N LEU A 179 7.13 26.49 -7.47
CA LEU A 179 6.91 26.31 -6.04
C LEU A 179 5.74 27.18 -5.50
N GLY A 180 5.20 28.08 -6.32
CA GLY A 180 4.03 28.90 -5.98
C GLY A 180 4.26 29.93 -4.86
N GLY A 181 5.49 30.36 -4.63
CA GLY A 181 5.82 31.29 -3.54
C GLY A 181 7.03 32.19 -3.80
N VAL A 182 7.19 33.22 -2.95
CA VAL A 182 8.35 34.11 -3.01
C VAL A 182 9.51 33.46 -2.26
N VAL A 183 10.71 33.48 -2.84
CA VAL A 183 11.95 32.90 -2.28
C VAL A 183 12.91 33.94 -1.67
N GLY A 184 12.67 35.22 -1.98
CA GLY A 184 13.47 36.33 -1.48
C GLY A 184 13.06 37.67 -2.06
N VAL A 185 13.84 38.70 -1.75
CA VAL A 185 13.73 40.05 -2.30
C VAL A 185 14.84 40.30 -3.31
N ILE A 186 14.55 40.98 -4.42
CA ILE A 186 15.57 41.39 -5.38
C ILE A 186 16.20 42.72 -4.98
N GLN A 187 17.53 42.76 -5.02
CA GLN A 187 18.34 43.96 -4.99
C GLN A 187 19.00 44.17 -6.36
N CYS A 188 18.63 45.25 -7.04
CA CYS A 188 19.19 45.60 -8.35
C CYS A 188 20.55 46.30 -8.21
N SER A 189 21.54 45.90 -9.02
CA SER A 189 22.80 46.65 -9.17
C SER A 189 22.80 47.52 -10.42
N LYS A 190 23.73 48.47 -10.50
CA LYS A 190 23.90 49.37 -11.66
C LYS A 190 24.57 48.70 -12.89
N SER A 191 24.89 47.40 -12.81
CA SER A 191 25.51 46.60 -13.88
C SER A 191 24.60 45.44 -14.31
N ASP A 192 25.02 44.57 -15.24
CA ASP A 192 24.25 43.39 -15.68
C ASP A 192 24.16 42.27 -14.61
N THR A 193 24.21 42.63 -13.32
CA THR A 193 24.17 41.74 -12.17
C THR A 193 23.11 42.21 -11.18
N SER A 194 22.28 41.30 -10.67
CA SER A 194 21.35 41.57 -9.56
C SER A 194 21.52 40.52 -8.47
N TYR A 195 20.99 40.76 -7.28
CA TYR A 195 21.18 39.86 -6.15
C TYR A 195 19.86 39.53 -5.46
N VAL A 196 19.65 38.26 -5.14
CA VAL A 196 18.51 37.79 -4.37
C VAL A 196 18.93 37.66 -2.90
N ILE A 197 18.22 38.37 -2.04
CA ILE A 197 18.31 38.25 -0.59
C ILE A 197 17.20 37.30 -0.16
N ARG A 198 17.58 36.08 0.22
CA ARG A 198 16.64 35.02 0.55
C ARG A 198 16.11 35.11 1.99
N TRP A 199 15.04 34.38 2.27
CA TRP A 199 14.38 34.41 3.59
C TRP A 199 15.18 33.80 4.74
N ASP A 200 16.10 32.88 4.46
CA ASP A 200 17.04 32.36 5.46
C ASP A 200 17.86 33.48 6.13
N ASN A 201 18.11 34.59 5.43
CA ASN A 201 18.81 35.76 5.98
C ASN A 201 17.98 36.58 6.97
N ILE A 202 16.64 36.43 6.99
CA ILE A 202 15.72 37.17 7.88
C ILE A 202 14.69 36.27 8.56
N ARG A 203 15.05 35.00 8.75
CA ARG A 203 14.13 33.97 9.26
C ARG A 203 13.54 34.36 10.62
N HIS A 204 14.36 34.93 11.49
CA HIS A 204 13.94 35.31 12.84
C HIS A 204 12.86 36.41 12.83
N GLU A 205 12.97 37.36 11.90
CA GLU A 205 12.00 38.44 11.71
C GLU A 205 10.67 37.90 11.17
N LEU A 206 10.71 36.96 10.23
CA LEU A 206 9.53 36.28 9.72
C LEU A 206 8.82 35.49 10.82
N GLU A 207 9.57 34.78 11.68
CA GLU A 207 9.00 34.04 12.82
C GLU A 207 8.28 34.97 13.80
N LYS A 208 8.84 36.15 14.10
CA LYS A 208 8.16 37.17 14.94
C LYS A 208 6.87 37.67 14.30
N LEU A 209 6.80 37.68 12.96
CA LEU A 209 5.61 38.00 12.18
C LEU A 209 4.63 36.82 12.08
N ASN A 210 4.86 35.70 12.78
CA ASN A 210 4.12 34.44 12.65
C ASN A 210 4.15 33.85 11.23
N LEU A 211 5.21 34.12 10.48
CA LEU A 211 5.49 33.53 9.17
C LEU A 211 6.60 32.50 9.35
N GLU A 212 6.24 31.21 9.39
CA GLU A 212 7.16 30.09 9.64
C GLU A 212 7.40 29.29 8.34
N PRO A 213 8.18 29.80 7.34
CA PRO A 213 8.28 29.21 6.01
C PRO A 213 8.80 27.77 5.99
N GLU A 214 9.75 27.43 6.86
CA GLU A 214 10.27 26.06 6.96
C GLU A 214 9.23 25.11 7.58
N LYS A 215 8.46 25.57 8.57
CA LYS A 215 7.37 24.77 9.16
C LYS A 215 6.29 24.50 8.12
N ASN A 216 5.92 25.52 7.35
CA ASN A 216 4.95 25.39 6.28
C ASN A 216 5.44 24.39 5.22
N ALA A 217 6.70 24.47 4.80
CA ALA A 217 7.29 23.50 3.87
C ALA A 217 7.22 22.06 4.39
N VAL A 218 7.48 21.84 5.69
CA VAL A 218 7.34 20.52 6.33
C VAL A 218 5.88 20.07 6.37
N CYS A 219 4.93 20.95 6.73
CA CYS A 219 3.50 20.64 6.71
C CYS A 219 3.02 20.26 5.30
N ASP A 220 3.42 21.02 4.29
CA ASP A 220 3.07 20.78 2.89
C ASP A 220 3.63 19.45 2.40
N PHE A 221 4.88 19.13 2.73
CA PHE A 221 5.50 17.85 2.40
C PHE A 221 4.77 16.67 3.06
N LEU A 222 4.44 16.77 4.35
CA LEU A 222 3.67 15.73 5.04
C LEU A 222 2.25 15.58 4.47
N GLU A 223 1.61 16.68 4.09
CA GLU A 223 0.30 16.65 3.42
C GLU A 223 0.39 15.99 2.03
N ASP A 224 1.47 16.21 1.30
CA ASP A 224 1.71 15.58 -0.01
C ASP A 224 1.91 14.06 0.14
N ILE A 225 2.66 13.62 1.16
CA ILE A 225 2.77 12.18 1.51
C ILE A 225 1.39 11.60 1.87
N GLU A 226 0.64 12.28 2.74
CA GLU A 226 -0.71 11.88 3.14
C GLU A 226 -1.61 11.71 1.90
N ASN A 227 -1.66 12.72 1.04
CA ASN A 227 -2.50 12.73 -0.17
C ASN A 227 -2.09 11.67 -1.19
N ASN A 228 -0.80 11.40 -1.36
CA ASN A 228 -0.30 10.34 -2.25
C ASN A 228 -0.77 8.94 -1.84
N PHE A 229 -1.07 8.71 -0.55
CA PHE A 229 -1.57 7.43 -0.04
C PHE A 229 -3.01 7.48 0.48
N LYS A 230 -3.67 8.63 0.38
CA LYS A 230 -5.04 8.85 0.88
C LYS A 230 -6.07 8.02 0.15
N TYR A 231 -5.88 7.86 -1.16
CA TYR A 231 -6.84 7.16 -2.01
C TYR A 231 -6.23 5.87 -2.54
N ILE A 232 -7.05 4.83 -2.59
CA ILE A 232 -6.79 3.64 -3.37
C ILE A 232 -7.81 3.60 -4.51
N GLN A 233 -7.31 3.33 -5.70
CA GLN A 233 -8.17 3.00 -6.81
C GLN A 233 -8.61 1.55 -6.63
N LEU A 234 -9.93 1.33 -6.48
CA LEU A 234 -10.45 -0.03 -6.52
C LEU A 234 -10.18 -0.62 -7.90
N PHE A 235 -9.94 -1.93 -7.96
CA PHE A 235 -9.56 -2.66 -9.17
C PHE A 235 -10.19 -2.12 -10.46
N HIS A 236 -9.37 -1.44 -11.28
CA HIS A 236 -9.69 -0.88 -12.60
C HIS A 236 -11.00 -0.09 -12.73
N SER A 237 -11.61 0.35 -11.61
CA SER A 237 -12.66 1.34 -11.64
C SER A 237 -12.03 2.74 -11.56
N LYS A 238 -12.68 3.79 -12.09
CA LYS A 238 -12.27 5.18 -11.81
C LYS A 238 -12.58 5.59 -10.36
N GLN A 239 -13.15 4.68 -9.56
CA GLN A 239 -13.56 4.96 -8.20
C GLN A 239 -12.31 5.02 -7.31
N GLN A 240 -12.05 6.22 -6.84
CA GLN A 240 -11.11 6.44 -5.75
C GLN A 240 -11.87 6.28 -4.45
N VAL A 241 -11.42 5.36 -3.62
CA VAL A 241 -11.93 5.18 -2.26
C VAL A 241 -10.85 5.65 -1.30
N VAL A 242 -11.25 6.28 -0.21
CA VAL A 242 -10.31 6.65 0.85
C VAL A 242 -9.72 5.36 1.40
N LEU A 243 -8.41 5.17 1.25
CA LEU A 243 -7.73 3.94 1.61
C LEU A 243 -7.97 3.59 3.08
N LYS A 244 -7.94 4.59 3.97
CA LYS A 244 -8.22 4.43 5.40
C LYS A 244 -9.63 3.88 5.67
N GLU A 245 -10.61 4.22 4.84
CA GLU A 245 -11.99 3.74 4.99
C GLU A 245 -12.17 2.33 4.43
N GLN A 246 -11.31 1.88 3.51
CA GLN A 246 -11.34 0.52 2.96
C GLN A 246 -10.39 -0.46 3.67
N TYR A 247 -9.41 0.04 4.40
CA TYR A 247 -8.34 -0.76 4.98
C TYR A 247 -8.83 -1.61 6.16
N ILE A 248 -8.64 -2.93 6.06
CA ILE A 248 -8.88 -3.87 7.15
C ILE A 248 -7.54 -4.16 7.84
N PRO A 249 -7.44 -4.00 9.18
CA PRO A 249 -6.24 -4.31 9.92
C PRO A 249 -5.77 -5.75 9.69
N ILE A 250 -4.49 -5.90 9.33
CA ILE A 250 -3.88 -7.21 9.10
C ILE A 250 -3.30 -7.78 10.40
N GLN A 251 -3.18 -9.10 10.44
CA GLN A 251 -2.46 -9.82 11.47
C GLN A 251 -1.15 -10.36 10.91
N VAL A 252 -0.15 -10.50 11.77
CA VAL A 252 1.15 -11.05 11.40
C VAL A 252 1.56 -12.16 12.36
N SER A 253 2.33 -13.12 11.85
CA SER A 253 2.96 -14.15 12.66
C SER A 253 4.42 -13.80 12.96
N LEU A 254 4.81 -13.91 14.23
CA LEU A 254 6.16 -13.59 14.70
C LEU A 254 7.18 -14.74 14.56
N GLU A 255 6.75 -15.94 14.18
CA GLU A 255 7.64 -17.09 13.99
C GLU A 255 7.80 -17.36 12.50
N THR A 256 9.03 -17.26 11.99
CA THR A 256 9.33 -17.74 10.65
C THR A 256 9.49 -19.25 10.69
N LYS A 257 8.73 -19.93 9.83
CA LYS A 257 8.67 -21.37 9.57
C LYS A 257 10.04 -22.09 9.41
N ARG A 258 11.17 -21.38 9.42
CA ARG A 258 12.52 -21.92 9.21
C ARG A 258 13.05 -22.74 10.39
N LYS A 259 12.78 -22.37 11.65
CA LYS A 259 13.44 -23.02 12.81
C LYS A 259 12.80 -24.34 13.26
N ASP A 260 11.47 -24.47 13.26
CA ASP A 260 10.82 -25.67 13.85
C ASP A 260 10.79 -26.89 12.91
N VAL A 261 11.02 -26.68 11.61
CA VAL A 261 11.07 -27.78 10.62
C VAL A 261 12.41 -28.50 10.66
N GLU A 262 13.48 -27.82 11.07
CA GLU A 262 14.79 -28.45 11.30
C GLU A 262 14.69 -29.47 12.45
N ASP A 263 13.98 -29.17 13.54
CA ASP A 263 14.00 -30.06 14.70
C ASP A 263 13.08 -31.30 14.60
N PHE A 264 11.98 -31.26 13.82
CA PHE A 264 11.02 -32.39 13.77
C PHE A 264 11.36 -33.44 12.69
N PHE A 265 12.04 -33.08 11.60
CA PHE A 265 12.27 -33.97 10.45
C PHE A 265 13.75 -34.34 10.17
N ILE A 266 14.74 -33.77 10.89
CA ILE A 266 16.18 -34.13 10.77
C ILE A 266 16.50 -35.46 11.47
N ARG A 267 15.73 -36.51 11.20
CA ARG A 267 16.22 -37.88 11.41
C ARG A 267 16.26 -38.72 10.14
N GLU A 268 15.52 -38.39 9.06
CA GLU A 268 15.50 -39.24 7.85
C GLU A 268 15.18 -38.52 6.50
N ILE A 269 15.50 -37.24 6.28
CA ILE A 269 15.21 -36.57 4.99
C ILE A 269 16.47 -35.92 4.37
N GLU A 270 16.87 -36.40 3.19
CA GLU A 270 18.15 -36.07 2.52
C GLU A 270 18.03 -34.99 1.41
N SER A 271 16.89 -34.33 1.16
CA SER A 271 16.85 -33.30 0.08
C SER A 271 15.91 -32.10 0.27
N GLY A 272 16.36 -30.93 -0.18
CA GLY A 272 15.62 -29.66 -0.15
C GLY A 272 14.33 -29.62 -0.98
N LYS A 273 14.05 -30.64 -1.81
CA LYS A 273 12.75 -30.81 -2.48
C LYS A 273 11.67 -31.32 -1.51
N GLU A 274 12.05 -32.07 -0.48
CA GLU A 274 11.11 -32.56 0.54
C GLU A 274 10.78 -31.51 1.59
N LEU A 275 11.70 -30.60 1.90
CA LEU A 275 11.43 -29.39 2.68
C LEU A 275 10.33 -28.52 2.03
N LYS A 276 10.38 -28.32 0.70
CA LYS A 276 9.30 -27.63 -0.03
C LYS A 276 7.95 -28.34 0.07
N ARG A 277 7.93 -29.70 0.10
CA ARG A 277 6.71 -30.50 0.30
C ARG A 277 6.13 -30.30 1.70
N VAL A 278 6.97 -30.25 2.73
CA VAL A 278 6.56 -29.98 4.13
C VAL A 278 5.99 -28.57 4.28
N TYR A 279 6.59 -27.56 3.64
CA TYR A 279 6.10 -26.18 3.72
C TYR A 279 4.76 -25.95 3.05
N ALA A 280 4.51 -26.61 1.93
CA ALA A 280 3.25 -26.45 1.23
C ALA A 280 2.11 -27.30 1.82
N MET A 281 2.44 -28.42 2.48
CA MET A 281 1.52 -29.13 3.37
C MET A 281 1.16 -28.29 4.61
N LYS A 282 2.08 -27.46 5.14
CA LYS A 282 1.81 -26.50 6.24
C LYS A 282 0.94 -25.30 5.85
N ALA A 283 0.83 -24.94 4.57
CA ALA A 283 -0.07 -23.87 4.13
C ALA A 283 -1.56 -24.22 4.36
N MET A 284 -1.86 -25.51 4.58
CA MET A 284 -3.22 -26.04 4.69
C MET A 284 -3.61 -26.49 6.10
N GLY A 285 -2.78 -26.18 7.09
CA GLY A 285 -3.20 -26.15 8.48
C GLY A 285 -2.02 -26.21 9.42
N GLU A 286 -2.04 -25.34 10.41
CA GLU A 286 -1.37 -25.52 11.69
C GLU A 286 -1.92 -24.38 12.55
N GLU A 287 -2.95 -24.70 13.34
CA GLU A 287 -3.22 -24.06 14.63
C GLU A 287 -2.28 -24.67 15.70
N THR A 288 -0.97 -24.77 15.43
CA THR A 288 -0.06 -24.48 16.54
C THR A 288 -0.36 -23.05 16.92
N GLN A 289 -0.43 -22.74 18.23
CA GLN A 289 -0.60 -21.37 18.74
C GLN A 289 0.58 -20.50 18.25
N ARG A 290 0.55 -20.13 16.97
CA ARG A 290 1.37 -19.08 16.39
C ARG A 290 1.09 -17.88 17.29
N THR A 291 2.14 -17.19 17.72
CA THR A 291 1.96 -15.84 18.26
C THR A 291 1.56 -14.93 17.10
N GLN A 292 0.30 -15.08 16.69
CA GLN A 292 -0.42 -14.15 15.82
C GLN A 292 -0.67 -12.93 16.66
N VAL A 293 -0.17 -11.80 16.17
CA VAL A 293 -0.34 -10.51 16.83
C VAL A 293 -0.95 -9.55 15.83
N ASP A 294 -1.62 -8.53 16.37
CA ASP A 294 -2.03 -7.41 15.56
C ASP A 294 -0.78 -6.72 14.99
N TRP A 295 -0.88 -6.21 13.76
CA TRP A 295 0.22 -5.50 13.13
C TRP A 295 0.74 -4.32 13.98
N GLN A 296 -0.14 -3.59 14.67
CA GLN A 296 0.27 -2.48 15.54
C GLN A 296 1.17 -2.95 16.69
N GLU A 297 0.90 -4.13 17.25
CA GLU A 297 1.74 -4.72 18.30
C GLU A 297 3.13 -5.07 17.77
N ALA A 298 3.20 -5.75 16.62
CA ALA A 298 4.48 -6.10 15.99
C ALA A 298 5.29 -4.85 15.62
N LYS A 299 4.64 -3.84 15.03
CA LYS A 299 5.25 -2.57 14.63
C LYS A 299 5.83 -1.79 15.81
N ASN A 300 5.17 -1.81 16.96
CA ASN A 300 5.61 -1.07 18.14
C ASN A 300 6.74 -1.76 18.91
N LYS A 301 6.92 -3.07 18.73
CA LYS A 301 7.92 -3.86 19.46
C LYS A 301 9.29 -3.89 18.79
N HIS A 302 9.35 -3.62 17.49
CA HIS A 302 10.56 -3.76 16.68
C HIS A 302 10.81 -2.49 15.85
N GLU A 303 12.07 -2.08 15.76
CA GLU A 303 12.47 -0.92 14.94
C GLU A 303 12.68 -1.32 13.48
N GLU A 304 13.34 -2.45 13.23
CA GLU A 304 13.51 -3.03 11.91
C GLU A 304 12.59 -4.24 11.73
N ILE A 305 11.75 -4.23 10.70
CA ILE A 305 10.78 -5.30 10.41
C ILE A 305 10.87 -5.68 8.94
N MET A 306 10.91 -6.99 8.68
CA MET A 306 10.74 -7.57 7.37
C MET A 306 9.36 -8.22 7.25
N VAL A 307 8.47 -7.62 6.46
CA VAL A 307 7.12 -8.11 6.19
C VAL A 307 7.13 -9.02 4.97
N LEU A 308 6.83 -10.29 5.19
CA LEU A 308 6.80 -11.33 4.17
C LEU A 308 5.35 -11.76 3.90
N ALA A 309 4.98 -11.88 2.63
CA ALA A 309 3.67 -12.42 2.25
C ALA A 309 3.65 -12.86 0.79
N ASP A 310 2.68 -13.70 0.44
CA ASP A 310 2.40 -14.02 -0.97
C ASP A 310 1.90 -12.79 -1.76
N PRO A 311 1.94 -12.83 -3.11
CA PRO A 311 1.38 -11.76 -3.94
C PRO A 311 -0.09 -11.46 -3.60
N GLY A 312 -0.48 -10.20 -3.64
CA GLY A 312 -1.86 -9.78 -3.36
C GLY A 312 -2.26 -9.69 -1.88
N MET A 313 -1.41 -10.08 -0.94
CA MET A 313 -1.68 -10.02 0.51
C MET A 313 -1.65 -8.61 1.12
N GLY A 314 -1.48 -7.55 0.31
CA GLY A 314 -1.54 -6.17 0.78
C GLY A 314 -0.24 -5.59 1.37
N LYS A 315 0.93 -6.18 1.09
CA LYS A 315 2.25 -5.69 1.56
C LYS A 315 2.49 -4.20 1.24
N SER A 316 2.35 -3.81 -0.02
CA SER A 316 2.51 -2.41 -0.43
C SER A 316 1.42 -1.53 0.16
N THR A 317 0.18 -2.03 0.26
CA THR A 317 -0.94 -1.32 0.89
C THR A 317 -0.67 -1.02 2.37
N LEU A 318 -0.06 -1.96 3.09
CA LEU A 318 0.39 -1.80 4.48
C LEU A 318 1.40 -0.66 4.62
N LEU A 319 2.46 -0.64 3.81
CA LEU A 319 3.46 0.42 3.86
C LEU A 319 2.85 1.79 3.52
N ARG A 320 1.97 1.85 2.51
CA ARG A 320 1.29 3.09 2.09
C ARG A 320 0.38 3.65 3.18
N ILE A 321 -0.45 2.81 3.81
CA ILE A 321 -1.33 3.28 4.90
C ILE A 321 -0.50 3.76 6.09
N GLU A 322 0.59 3.06 6.44
CA GLU A 322 1.46 3.44 7.55
C GLU A 322 2.20 4.75 7.28
N ALA A 323 2.72 4.94 6.06
CA ALA A 323 3.35 6.19 5.65
C ALA A 323 2.36 7.37 5.69
N GLY A 324 1.15 7.19 5.14
CA GLY A 324 0.11 8.22 5.12
C GLY A 324 -0.41 8.58 6.51
N LEU A 325 -0.67 7.58 7.38
CA LEU A 325 -1.11 7.80 8.76
C LEU A 325 -0.05 8.53 9.57
N LYS A 326 1.23 8.14 9.43
CA LYS A 326 2.33 8.81 10.12
C LYS A 326 2.50 10.26 9.66
N ALA A 327 2.34 10.51 8.35
CA ALA A 327 2.44 11.87 7.82
C ALA A 327 1.32 12.78 8.36
N ALA A 328 0.08 12.27 8.42
CA ALA A 328 -1.05 12.97 8.99
C ALA A 328 -0.87 13.27 10.49
N GLU A 329 -0.37 12.30 11.26
CA GLU A 329 -0.06 12.46 12.69
C GLU A 329 0.95 13.59 12.93
N GLU A 330 2.09 13.54 12.23
CA GLU A 330 3.18 14.50 12.38
C GLU A 330 2.78 15.91 11.93
N ARG A 331 1.97 16.01 10.87
CA ARG A 331 1.44 17.29 10.38
C ARG A 331 0.50 17.93 11.39
N LEU A 332 -0.41 17.16 11.97
CA LEU A 332 -1.33 17.65 13.01
C LEU A 332 -0.58 18.11 14.26
N ASN A 333 0.41 17.35 14.71
CA ASN A 333 1.27 17.68 15.85
C ASN A 333 2.08 18.97 15.62
N LEU A 334 2.47 19.26 14.39
CA LEU A 334 3.19 20.48 14.01
C LEU A 334 2.25 21.68 13.83
N ALA A 335 1.04 21.46 13.31
CA ALA A 335 0.05 22.51 13.04
C ALA A 335 -0.71 22.99 14.29
N SER A 336 -0.86 22.15 15.32
CA SER A 336 -1.60 22.52 16.53
C SER A 336 -0.90 23.64 17.33
N ASN A 337 -1.55 24.81 17.41
CA ASN A 337 -1.15 25.93 18.27
C ASN A 337 -1.81 25.88 19.68
N SER A 338 -2.28 24.70 20.10
CA SER A 338 -3.05 24.52 21.34
C SER A 338 -2.20 24.81 22.58
N SER A 339 -2.69 25.69 23.46
CA SER A 339 -2.04 26.17 24.69
C SER A 339 -1.80 25.12 25.79
N SER A 340 -2.11 23.84 25.54
CA SER A 340 -2.06 22.74 26.52
C SER A 340 -1.11 21.59 26.16
N GLN A 341 -0.49 21.59 24.97
CA GLN A 341 0.56 20.63 24.59
C GLN A 341 1.85 21.37 24.21
N ALA A 342 3.01 20.81 24.56
CA ALA A 342 4.30 21.38 24.20
C ALA A 342 4.39 21.49 22.66
N LYS A 343 4.60 22.71 22.14
CA LYS A 343 4.72 22.98 20.69
C LYS A 343 5.78 22.05 20.08
N THR A 344 5.38 21.14 19.21
CA THR A 344 6.33 20.22 18.53
C THR A 344 7.27 21.05 17.65
N ARG A 345 8.58 20.95 17.91
CA ARG A 345 9.59 21.60 17.07
C ARG A 345 9.82 20.79 15.80
N ILE A 346 10.15 21.49 14.71
CA ILE A 346 10.50 20.87 13.41
C ILE A 346 11.55 19.77 13.61
N GLU A 347 12.53 19.98 14.49
CA GLU A 347 13.60 19.03 14.86
C GLU A 347 13.07 17.66 15.36
N ASN A 348 11.89 17.62 15.96
CA ASN A 348 11.31 16.38 16.52
C ASN A 348 10.37 15.65 15.55
N VAL A 349 9.96 16.31 14.47
CA VAL A 349 9.07 15.73 13.45
C VAL A 349 9.73 14.52 12.80
N ILE A 350 8.97 13.44 12.66
CA ILE A 350 9.42 12.22 11.98
C ILE A 350 9.01 12.29 10.51
N PHE A 351 9.93 11.96 9.60
CA PHE A 351 9.63 11.91 8.16
C PHE A 351 9.30 10.47 7.72
N PRO A 352 8.05 10.16 7.31
CA PRO A 352 7.66 8.85 6.81
C PRO A 352 7.98 8.72 5.30
N LEU A 353 9.14 8.17 4.99
CA LEU A 353 9.67 8.10 3.63
C LEU A 353 9.34 6.76 2.99
N PHE A 354 8.52 6.78 1.93
CA PHE A 354 8.21 5.59 1.12
C PHE A 354 9.14 5.51 -0.08
N VAL A 355 9.85 4.39 -0.22
CA VAL A 355 10.87 4.15 -1.25
C VAL A 355 10.73 2.72 -1.78
N ARG A 356 10.73 2.52 -3.10
CA ARG A 356 10.83 1.17 -3.67
C ARG A 356 12.29 0.71 -3.63
N LEU A 357 12.52 -0.56 -3.34
CA LEU A 357 13.86 -1.12 -3.32
C LEU A 357 14.50 -1.21 -4.71
N SER A 358 13.69 -1.33 -5.76
CA SER A 358 14.15 -1.22 -7.15
C SER A 358 14.72 0.17 -7.46
N ASP A 359 14.06 1.24 -6.99
CA ASP A 359 14.55 2.62 -7.15
C ASP A 359 15.91 2.84 -6.44
N LEU A 360 16.13 2.16 -5.31
CA LEU A 360 17.41 2.20 -4.59
C LEU A 360 18.51 1.39 -5.29
N ASP A 361 18.15 0.30 -5.96
CA ASP A 361 19.08 -0.57 -6.68
C ASP A 361 19.60 0.10 -7.97
N GLU A 362 18.73 0.83 -8.67
CA GLU A 362 19.03 1.52 -9.93
C GLU A 362 20.12 2.62 -9.79
N GLN A 363 20.31 3.16 -8.59
CA GLN A 363 21.23 4.29 -8.36
C GLN A 363 22.57 3.86 -7.75
N SER A 364 23.64 4.44 -8.28
CA SER A 364 25.00 4.29 -7.73
C SER A 364 25.22 5.26 -6.57
N GLY A 365 25.58 4.77 -5.39
CA GLY A 365 25.90 5.63 -4.25
C GLY A 365 25.58 4.97 -2.90
N GLU A 366 25.65 5.77 -1.84
CA GLU A 366 25.20 5.38 -0.50
C GLU A 366 23.74 5.82 -0.28
N VAL A 367 23.00 5.04 0.53
CA VAL A 367 21.55 5.25 0.77
C VAL A 367 21.23 6.66 1.25
N ILE A 368 22.13 7.28 2.02
CA ILE A 368 21.96 8.64 2.57
C ILE A 368 21.90 9.72 1.48
N ASP A 369 22.56 9.51 0.35
CA ASP A 369 22.59 10.45 -0.77
C ASP A 369 21.49 10.12 -1.81
N ILE A 370 21.16 8.84 -1.97
CA ILE A 370 20.13 8.36 -2.91
C ILE A 370 18.70 8.73 -2.44
N ILE A 371 18.39 8.59 -1.13
CA ILE A 371 17.03 8.85 -0.63
C ILE A 371 16.54 10.27 -0.97
N PRO A 372 17.31 11.35 -0.74
CA PRO A 372 16.92 12.69 -1.14
C PRO A 372 16.55 12.82 -2.63
N GLU A 373 17.30 12.18 -3.53
CA GLU A 373 17.02 12.21 -4.96
C GLU A 373 15.70 11.50 -5.30
N ILE A 374 15.45 10.33 -4.70
CA ILE A 374 14.20 9.59 -4.88
C ILE A 374 13.01 10.40 -4.34
N ILE A 375 13.14 11.02 -3.16
CA ILE A 375 12.08 11.83 -2.55
C ILE A 375 11.81 13.08 -3.39
N GLN A 376 12.84 13.75 -3.91
CA GLN A 376 12.68 14.88 -4.82
C GLN A 376 11.92 14.48 -6.09
N ARG A 377 12.25 13.33 -6.67
CA ARG A 377 11.55 12.78 -7.85
C ARG A 377 10.09 12.43 -7.56
N ASN A 378 9.80 11.86 -6.38
CA ASN A 378 8.46 11.42 -5.99
C ASN A 378 7.55 12.59 -5.56
N TYR A 379 8.13 13.66 -5.02
CA TYR A 379 7.41 14.82 -4.47
C TYR A 379 7.98 16.15 -5.02
N PRO A 380 8.00 16.38 -6.35
CA PRO A 380 8.76 17.46 -6.98
C PRO A 380 8.32 18.87 -6.56
N LYS A 381 7.09 19.02 -6.03
CA LYS A 381 6.55 20.31 -5.60
C LYS A 381 6.93 20.69 -4.19
N THR A 382 6.99 19.70 -3.29
CA THR A 382 7.13 19.93 -1.83
C THR A 382 8.50 19.54 -1.32
N ALA A 383 9.13 18.50 -1.90
CA ALA A 383 10.46 18.04 -1.51
C ALA A 383 11.55 19.11 -1.61
N PRO A 384 11.60 19.99 -2.63
CA PRO A 384 12.62 21.04 -2.68
C PRO A 384 12.69 21.79 -1.37
N GLY A 385 11.58 22.31 -0.83
CA GLY A 385 11.54 23.07 0.43
C GLY A 385 12.05 22.36 1.69
N ILE A 386 12.30 21.05 1.65
CA ILE A 386 12.75 20.25 2.79
C ILE A 386 14.05 19.46 2.54
N LEU A 387 14.74 19.55 1.39
CA LEU A 387 15.91 18.68 1.13
C LEU A 387 17.04 18.87 2.15
N HIS A 388 17.29 20.10 2.60
CA HIS A 388 18.31 20.38 3.61
C HIS A 388 17.96 19.72 4.95
N LEU A 389 16.68 19.72 5.32
CA LEU A 389 16.19 19.02 6.50
C LEU A 389 16.22 17.51 6.30
N LEU A 390 15.88 17.02 5.11
CA LEU A 390 15.77 15.58 4.83
C LEU A 390 17.08 14.85 5.13
N LYS A 391 18.21 15.37 4.64
CA LYS A 391 19.53 14.79 4.92
C LYS A 391 19.86 14.84 6.42
N GLN A 392 19.63 15.99 7.06
CA GLN A 392 19.80 16.15 8.50
C GLN A 392 18.93 15.16 9.30
N LYS A 393 17.68 14.94 8.88
CA LYS A 393 16.72 14.04 9.53
C LYS A 393 17.12 12.58 9.40
N LEU A 394 17.62 12.18 8.24
CA LEU A 394 18.19 10.85 8.02
C LEU A 394 19.39 10.63 8.95
N GLU A 395 20.33 11.57 8.99
CA GLU A 395 21.51 11.49 9.86
C GLU A 395 21.17 11.41 11.36
N GLN A 396 20.08 12.04 11.76
CA GLN A 396 19.56 12.04 13.14
C GLN A 396 18.69 10.83 13.49
N GLY A 397 18.41 9.93 12.53
CA GLY A 397 17.48 8.81 12.74
C GLY A 397 16.01 9.25 12.90
N LYS A 398 15.66 10.47 12.47
CA LYS A 398 14.30 11.05 12.55
C LYS A 398 13.46 10.76 11.30
N CYS A 399 13.70 9.63 10.67
CA CYS A 399 12.96 9.13 9.53
C CYS A 399 12.38 7.75 9.84
N TRP A 400 11.21 7.46 9.29
CA TRP A 400 10.69 6.10 9.18
C TRP A 400 10.81 5.70 7.70
N LEU A 401 11.60 4.66 7.42
CA LEU A 401 11.82 4.18 6.06
C LEU A 401 10.90 3.02 5.74
N PHE A 402 10.03 3.23 4.77
CA PHE A 402 9.12 2.23 4.22
C PHE A 402 9.67 1.73 2.89
N LEU A 403 10.37 0.58 2.92
CA LEU A 403 11.12 0.02 1.80
C LEU A 403 10.32 -1.09 1.10
N ASP A 404 9.68 -0.76 -0.02
CA ASP A 404 8.74 -1.67 -0.68
C ASP A 404 9.41 -2.58 -1.72
N ALA A 405 8.95 -3.82 -1.78
CA ALA A 405 9.06 -4.75 -2.89
C ALA A 405 10.49 -5.21 -3.24
N LEU A 406 11.21 -5.84 -2.29
CA LEU A 406 12.52 -6.46 -2.55
C LEU A 406 12.45 -7.53 -3.66
N ASP A 407 11.29 -8.16 -3.85
CA ASP A 407 11.09 -9.12 -4.92
C ASP A 407 11.21 -8.52 -6.33
N GLU A 408 11.06 -7.19 -6.48
CA GLU A 408 11.29 -6.46 -7.73
C GLU A 408 12.78 -6.26 -8.05
N VAL A 409 13.68 -6.49 -7.09
CA VAL A 409 15.13 -6.32 -7.27
C VAL A 409 15.74 -7.59 -7.89
N PRO A 410 16.58 -7.50 -8.94
CA PRO A 410 17.30 -8.62 -9.54
C PRO A 410 18.14 -9.39 -8.50
N LYS A 411 18.16 -10.73 -8.56
CA LYS A 411 18.76 -11.56 -7.51
C LYS A 411 20.26 -11.32 -7.34
N GLU A 412 20.94 -11.07 -8.45
CA GLU A 412 22.35 -10.72 -8.56
C GLU A 412 22.71 -9.45 -7.81
N ASN A 413 21.79 -8.48 -7.74
CA ASN A 413 22.02 -7.18 -7.11
C ASN A 413 21.62 -7.17 -5.62
N ARG A 414 20.77 -8.11 -5.18
CA ARG A 414 20.23 -8.14 -3.80
C ARG A 414 21.31 -8.15 -2.72
N ASN A 415 22.46 -8.78 -2.95
CA ASN A 415 23.56 -8.78 -1.97
C ASN A 415 24.21 -7.40 -1.84
N ASP A 416 24.43 -6.69 -2.95
CA ASP A 416 24.97 -5.33 -2.92
C ASP A 416 24.00 -4.35 -2.26
N LEU A 417 22.71 -4.44 -2.63
CA LEU A 417 21.66 -3.63 -2.01
C LEU A 417 21.52 -3.92 -0.50
N LYS A 418 21.58 -5.20 -0.12
CA LYS A 418 21.64 -5.63 1.28
C LYS A 418 22.80 -4.96 2.01
N ASP A 419 24.01 -5.00 1.46
CA ASP A 419 25.19 -4.43 2.10
C ASP A 419 25.08 -2.91 2.23
N LYS A 420 24.56 -2.23 1.20
CA LYS A 420 24.29 -0.77 1.22
C LYS A 420 23.30 -0.39 2.33
N ILE A 421 22.16 -1.07 2.42
CA ILE A 421 21.13 -0.79 3.44
C ILE A 421 21.68 -1.08 4.84
N ASN A 422 22.41 -2.18 5.04
CA ASN A 422 22.96 -2.52 6.35
C ASN A 422 24.10 -1.60 6.78
N ARG A 423 24.89 -1.03 5.84
CA ARG A 423 25.82 0.05 6.17
C ARG A 423 25.09 1.29 6.64
N PHE A 424 24.00 1.66 5.96
CA PHE A 424 23.17 2.80 6.34
C PHE A 424 22.57 2.63 7.74
N THR A 425 21.92 1.50 8.04
CA THR A 425 21.27 1.27 9.35
C THR A 425 22.25 1.28 10.52
N ARG A 426 23.47 0.78 10.32
CA ARG A 426 24.53 0.81 11.34
C ARG A 426 25.00 2.23 11.64
N ASN A 427 25.03 3.11 10.64
CA ASN A 427 25.49 4.50 10.80
C ASN A 427 24.37 5.44 11.27
N TYR A 428 23.14 5.17 10.85
CA TYR A 428 21.97 6.03 11.05
C TYR A 428 20.76 5.19 11.52
N PRO A 429 20.71 4.82 12.82
CA PRO A 429 19.62 4.02 13.35
C PRO A 429 18.27 4.73 13.19
N CYS A 430 17.35 4.11 12.45
CA CYS A 430 16.01 4.64 12.21
C CYS A 430 15.02 3.48 12.06
N LYS A 431 13.72 3.75 12.22
CA LYS A 431 12.70 2.72 12.03
C LYS A 431 12.66 2.30 10.57
N ILE A 432 12.74 1.00 10.28
CA ILE A 432 12.68 0.45 8.93
C ILE A 432 11.61 -0.63 8.83
N ILE A 433 10.72 -0.51 7.86
CA ILE A 433 9.75 -1.54 7.53
C ILE A 433 9.94 -1.89 6.05
N CYS A 434 10.33 -3.13 5.79
CA CYS A 434 10.63 -3.63 4.45
C CYS A 434 9.65 -4.72 4.04
N THR A 435 9.30 -4.82 2.76
CA THR A 435 8.42 -5.88 2.24
C THR A 435 9.12 -6.77 1.20
N SER A 436 8.73 -8.04 1.17
CA SER A 436 9.10 -8.96 0.09
C SER A 436 8.09 -10.10 -0.05
N ARG A 437 8.09 -10.76 -1.20
CA ARG A 437 7.49 -12.10 -1.32
C ARG A 437 8.24 -13.11 -0.46
N ILE A 438 7.50 -14.05 0.13
CA ILE A 438 8.09 -15.19 0.86
C ILE A 438 9.00 -15.98 -0.09
N VAL A 439 8.52 -16.22 -1.31
CA VAL A 439 9.27 -16.89 -2.36
C VAL A 439 10.36 -15.95 -2.90
N GLY A 440 11.61 -16.37 -2.75
CA GLY A 440 12.76 -15.64 -3.29
C GLY A 440 13.46 -14.69 -2.31
N TYR A 441 12.92 -14.45 -1.11
CA TYR A 441 13.49 -13.53 -0.12
C TYR A 441 14.95 -13.87 0.29
N GLY A 442 15.32 -15.15 0.30
CA GLY A 442 16.67 -15.59 0.71
C GLY A 442 16.89 -15.56 2.23
N GLY A 443 16.31 -14.59 2.96
CA GLY A 443 16.43 -14.42 4.41
C GLY A 443 17.52 -13.44 4.82
N ALA A 444 17.38 -12.85 6.01
CA ALA A 444 18.37 -11.95 6.61
C ALA A 444 18.80 -10.80 5.67
N PHE A 445 17.84 -10.06 5.12
CA PHE A 445 18.12 -8.92 4.24
C PHE A 445 18.53 -7.66 5.02
N VAL A 446 17.77 -7.31 6.07
CA VAL A 446 18.13 -6.23 7.00
C VAL A 446 18.63 -6.85 8.30
N ASP A 447 19.83 -6.47 8.73
CA ASP A 447 20.46 -6.99 9.94
C ASP A 447 19.62 -6.63 11.17
N GLY A 448 19.36 -7.61 12.04
CA GLY A 448 18.55 -7.42 13.25
C GLY A 448 17.03 -7.31 13.02
N ALA A 449 16.58 -7.23 11.75
CA ALA A 449 15.17 -7.08 11.47
C ALA A 449 14.34 -8.29 11.89
N LYS A 450 13.20 -8.01 12.51
CA LYS A 450 12.21 -9.02 12.84
C LYS A 450 11.45 -9.42 11.57
N GLU A 451 11.66 -10.65 11.14
CA GLU A 451 10.84 -11.26 10.07
C GLU A 451 9.44 -11.58 10.61
N VAL A 452 8.41 -11.09 9.91
CA VAL A 452 7.00 -11.35 10.18
C VAL A 452 6.28 -11.77 8.91
N GLU A 453 5.36 -12.73 8.99
CA GLU A 453 4.54 -13.16 7.85
C GLU A 453 3.11 -12.59 7.97
N ILE A 454 2.58 -11.96 6.91
CA ILE A 454 1.16 -11.56 6.87
C ILE A 454 0.29 -12.81 6.89
N VAL A 455 -0.66 -12.84 7.83
CA VAL A 455 -1.64 -13.91 7.94
C VAL A 455 -2.78 -13.65 6.95
N PRO A 456 -3.23 -14.67 6.17
CA PRO A 456 -4.40 -14.53 5.32
C PRO A 456 -5.63 -14.05 6.10
N PHE A 457 -6.57 -13.36 5.43
CA PHE A 457 -7.76 -12.88 6.10
C PHE A 457 -8.53 -14.02 6.76
N SER A 458 -8.87 -13.81 8.04
CA SER A 458 -9.86 -14.62 8.74
C SER A 458 -11.25 -14.40 8.13
N GLN A 459 -12.18 -15.32 8.38
CA GLN A 459 -13.56 -15.16 7.96
C GLN A 459 -14.16 -13.82 8.41
N LYS A 460 -13.84 -13.38 9.64
CA LYS A 460 -14.29 -12.08 10.15
C LYS A 460 -13.74 -10.91 9.32
N GLN A 461 -12.45 -10.92 9.01
CA GLN A 461 -11.81 -9.87 8.19
C GLN A 461 -12.34 -9.88 6.75
N THR A 462 -12.61 -11.05 6.17
CA THR A 462 -13.24 -11.17 4.85
C THR A 462 -14.64 -10.56 4.85
N GLU A 463 -15.47 -10.86 5.84
CA GLU A 463 -16.82 -10.31 5.97
C GLU A 463 -16.80 -8.79 6.21
N GLU A 464 -15.89 -8.31 7.05
CA GLU A 464 -15.68 -6.88 7.30
C GLU A 464 -15.23 -6.15 6.02
N TYR A 465 -14.27 -6.72 5.28
CA TYR A 465 -13.83 -6.17 3.99
C TYR A 465 -14.98 -6.05 2.99
N ILE A 466 -15.83 -7.08 2.89
CA ILE A 466 -17.00 -7.06 2.01
C ILE A 466 -17.97 -5.95 2.44
N GLN A 467 -18.32 -5.86 3.72
CA GLN A 467 -19.22 -4.81 4.21
C GLN A 467 -18.68 -3.41 3.91
N THR A 468 -17.40 -3.18 4.19
CA THR A 468 -16.73 -1.92 3.90
C THR A 468 -16.70 -1.62 2.41
N TRP A 469 -16.42 -2.61 1.55
CA TRP A 469 -16.45 -2.45 0.10
C TRP A 469 -17.81 -1.94 -0.38
N PHE A 470 -18.90 -2.63 -0.02
CA PHE A 470 -20.25 -2.28 -0.50
C PHE A 470 -20.76 -0.98 0.13
N THR A 471 -20.31 -0.62 1.32
CA THR A 471 -20.59 0.70 1.92
C THR A 471 -19.92 1.81 1.11
N ASN A 472 -18.64 1.65 0.79
CA ASN A 472 -17.87 2.65 0.03
C ASN A 472 -18.26 2.68 -1.45
N ALA A 473 -18.81 1.58 -1.97
CA ALA A 473 -19.28 1.44 -3.34
C ALA A 473 -20.79 1.71 -3.51
N ALA A 474 -21.53 2.08 -2.45
CA ALA A 474 -22.99 2.21 -2.48
C ALA A 474 -23.53 3.09 -3.62
N ASN A 475 -22.84 4.18 -3.97
CA ASN A 475 -23.23 5.08 -5.07
C ASN A 475 -22.98 4.51 -6.48
N TYR A 476 -22.35 3.34 -6.58
CA TYR A 476 -21.89 2.70 -7.81
C TYR A 476 -22.42 1.26 -7.95
N ILE A 477 -23.38 0.87 -7.11
CA ILE A 477 -24.08 -0.40 -7.28
C ILE A 477 -25.13 -0.19 -8.37
N GLU A 478 -25.01 -0.94 -9.47
CA GLU A 478 -25.91 -0.82 -10.62
C GLU A 478 -27.23 -1.59 -10.42
N ASP A 479 -27.26 -2.53 -9.47
CA ASP A 479 -28.38 -3.44 -9.19
C ASP A 479 -28.73 -3.45 -7.69
N ASP A 480 -29.90 -2.92 -7.34
CA ASP A 480 -30.44 -2.85 -5.97
C ASP A 480 -30.59 -4.24 -5.30
N SER A 481 -30.54 -5.32 -6.08
CA SER A 481 -30.60 -6.69 -5.57
C SER A 481 -29.25 -7.17 -5.02
N VAL A 482 -28.14 -6.46 -5.27
CA VAL A 482 -26.80 -6.82 -4.80
C VAL A 482 -26.55 -6.24 -3.41
N SER A 483 -26.11 -7.07 -2.45
CA SER A 483 -25.74 -6.61 -1.11
C SER A 483 -24.57 -7.39 -0.53
N ALA A 484 -23.88 -6.78 0.44
CA ALA A 484 -22.82 -7.42 1.22
C ALA A 484 -23.32 -8.70 1.90
N GLU A 485 -24.52 -8.66 2.49
CA GLU A 485 -25.12 -9.78 3.23
C GLU A 485 -25.36 -10.99 2.32
N LYS A 486 -25.82 -10.75 1.08
CA LYS A 486 -26.02 -11.83 0.09
C LYS A 486 -24.69 -12.46 -0.31
N LEU A 487 -23.68 -11.66 -0.61
CA LEU A 487 -22.34 -12.17 -0.95
C LEU A 487 -21.74 -12.98 0.20
N ILE A 488 -21.84 -12.48 1.43
CA ILE A 488 -21.38 -13.18 2.64
C ILE A 488 -22.12 -14.51 2.81
N THR A 489 -23.44 -14.51 2.61
CA THR A 489 -24.26 -15.73 2.71
C THR A 489 -23.85 -16.76 1.67
N GLU A 490 -23.72 -16.36 0.40
CA GLU A 490 -23.29 -17.25 -0.69
C GLU A 490 -21.88 -17.82 -0.45
N LEU A 491 -20.93 -17.02 0.05
CA LEU A 491 -19.58 -17.49 0.36
C LEU A 491 -19.56 -18.49 1.52
N ARG A 492 -20.43 -18.33 2.52
CA ARG A 492 -20.60 -19.30 3.62
C ARG A 492 -21.19 -20.62 3.12
N GLU A 493 -22.12 -20.56 2.17
CA GLU A 493 -22.74 -21.75 1.56
C GLU A 493 -21.81 -22.47 0.55
N LYS A 494 -20.79 -21.79 0.04
CA LYS A 494 -19.85 -22.31 -0.98
C LYS A 494 -18.41 -22.35 -0.43
N PRO A 495 -18.09 -23.23 0.53
CA PRO A 495 -16.78 -23.25 1.16
C PRO A 495 -15.63 -23.59 0.20
N GLN A 496 -15.89 -24.20 -0.96
CA GLN A 496 -14.84 -24.49 -1.96
C GLN A 496 -14.15 -23.22 -2.48
N ILE A 497 -14.87 -22.09 -2.53
CA ILE A 497 -14.34 -20.81 -3.02
C ILE A 497 -13.82 -19.89 -1.89
N SER A 498 -14.04 -20.26 -0.62
CA SER A 498 -13.61 -19.46 0.55
C SER A 498 -12.09 -19.25 0.64
N GLY A 499 -11.28 -20.18 0.13
CA GLY A 499 -9.83 -20.00 0.09
C GLY A 499 -9.39 -18.85 -0.82
N LEU A 500 -10.19 -18.50 -1.84
CA LEU A 500 -9.90 -17.38 -2.73
C LEU A 500 -10.07 -16.04 -2.01
N THR A 501 -11.05 -15.96 -1.11
CA THR A 501 -11.44 -14.71 -0.42
C THR A 501 -10.57 -14.37 0.80
N GLN A 502 -9.60 -15.24 1.14
CA GLN A 502 -8.59 -14.96 2.15
C GLN A 502 -7.44 -14.08 1.61
N ASN A 503 -7.27 -14.02 0.29
CA ASN A 503 -6.34 -13.11 -0.38
C ASN A 503 -7.08 -11.79 -0.68
N PRO A 504 -6.66 -10.65 -0.11
CA PRO A 504 -7.30 -9.35 -0.32
C PRO A 504 -7.46 -8.99 -1.80
N LEU A 505 -6.45 -9.27 -2.64
CA LEU A 505 -6.48 -9.00 -4.07
C LEU A 505 -7.61 -9.75 -4.78
N LEU A 506 -7.73 -11.05 -4.50
CA LEU A 506 -8.77 -11.89 -5.10
C LEU A 506 -10.14 -11.59 -4.50
N LEU A 507 -10.21 -11.21 -3.22
CA LEU A 507 -11.45 -10.76 -2.60
C LEU A 507 -11.97 -9.48 -3.26
N SER A 508 -11.11 -8.49 -3.52
CA SER A 508 -11.49 -7.28 -4.26
C SER A 508 -12.05 -7.60 -5.64
N LEU A 509 -11.44 -8.57 -6.35
CA LEU A 509 -11.92 -9.04 -7.65
C LEU A 509 -13.30 -9.70 -7.52
N VAL A 510 -13.53 -10.54 -6.52
CA VAL A 510 -14.85 -11.15 -6.26
C VAL A 510 -15.90 -10.07 -5.96
N CYS A 511 -15.59 -9.09 -5.10
CA CYS A 511 -16.49 -7.98 -4.79
C CYS A 511 -16.84 -7.17 -6.05
N SER A 512 -15.84 -6.85 -6.87
CA SER A 512 -16.03 -6.12 -8.13
C SER A 512 -16.91 -6.89 -9.12
N LEU A 513 -16.68 -8.20 -9.30
CA LEU A 513 -17.49 -9.04 -10.20
C LEU A 513 -18.94 -9.17 -9.73
N TYR A 514 -19.15 -9.28 -8.42
CA TYR A 514 -20.47 -9.40 -7.83
C TYR A 514 -21.27 -8.09 -7.99
N GLN A 515 -20.60 -6.94 -7.84
CA GLN A 515 -21.19 -5.60 -7.96
C GLN A 515 -21.69 -5.27 -9.37
N THR A 516 -20.93 -5.58 -10.43
CA THR A 516 -21.24 -5.12 -11.80
C THR A 516 -22.27 -5.99 -12.53
N LYS A 517 -22.54 -7.22 -12.07
CA LYS A 517 -23.30 -8.21 -12.89
C LYS A 517 -24.40 -8.99 -12.19
N GLY A 518 -24.71 -8.74 -10.91
CA GLY A 518 -25.62 -9.62 -10.16
C GLY A 518 -25.15 -11.08 -10.24
N LEU A 519 -23.84 -11.29 -10.19
CA LEU A 519 -23.19 -12.54 -10.58
C LEU A 519 -23.41 -13.60 -9.50
N GLU A 520 -24.21 -14.63 -9.80
CA GLU A 520 -24.25 -15.80 -8.93
C GLU A 520 -22.85 -16.43 -8.86
N LEU A 521 -22.32 -16.56 -7.65
CA LEU A 521 -20.99 -17.12 -7.45
C LEU A 521 -21.00 -18.58 -7.89
N PRO A 522 -20.12 -19.01 -8.81
CA PRO A 522 -19.98 -20.41 -9.12
C PRO A 522 -19.60 -21.24 -7.89
N ALA A 523 -20.05 -22.49 -7.83
CA ALA A 523 -19.63 -23.41 -6.78
C ALA A 523 -18.16 -23.85 -6.89
N ARG A 524 -17.51 -23.62 -8.04
CA ARG A 524 -16.15 -24.05 -8.36
C ARG A 524 -15.19 -22.88 -8.49
N LYS A 525 -13.98 -23.02 -7.96
CA LYS A 525 -12.91 -22.03 -8.11
C LYS A 525 -12.55 -21.78 -9.57
N ALA A 526 -12.43 -22.83 -10.36
CA ALA A 526 -12.07 -22.70 -11.77
C ALA A 526 -13.07 -21.83 -12.55
N GLN A 527 -14.36 -21.93 -12.21
CA GLN A 527 -15.42 -21.13 -12.83
C GLN A 527 -15.40 -19.67 -12.34
N VAL A 528 -14.99 -19.42 -11.09
CA VAL A 528 -14.75 -18.04 -10.61
C VAL A 528 -13.65 -17.38 -11.44
N TYR A 529 -12.52 -18.06 -11.65
CA TYR A 529 -11.45 -17.55 -12.52
C TYR A 529 -11.91 -17.38 -13.97
N GLN A 530 -12.70 -18.31 -14.51
CA GLN A 530 -13.25 -18.18 -15.85
C GLN A 530 -14.11 -16.92 -15.99
N LYS A 531 -15.06 -16.71 -15.07
CA LYS A 531 -15.91 -15.50 -15.05
C LYS A 531 -15.07 -14.23 -14.86
N ALA A 532 -14.04 -14.28 -14.01
CA ALA A 532 -13.13 -13.16 -13.79
C ALA A 532 -12.35 -12.80 -15.07
N VAL A 533 -11.74 -13.78 -15.72
CA VAL A 533 -11.00 -13.58 -16.98
C VAL A 533 -11.93 -13.07 -18.07
N ASP A 534 -13.14 -13.61 -18.19
CA ASP A 534 -14.12 -13.12 -19.15
C ASP A 534 -14.49 -11.65 -18.90
N TYR A 535 -14.71 -11.27 -17.64
CA TYR A 535 -14.95 -9.87 -17.28
C TYR A 535 -13.73 -8.99 -17.60
N MET A 536 -12.53 -9.42 -17.20
CA MET A 536 -11.25 -8.75 -17.46
C MET A 536 -11.03 -8.47 -18.95
N LEU A 537 -11.33 -9.45 -19.81
CA LEU A 537 -11.13 -9.32 -21.26
C LEU A 537 -12.26 -8.56 -21.99
N ARG A 538 -13.43 -8.38 -21.36
CA ARG A 538 -14.63 -7.81 -22.02
C ARG A 538 -14.94 -6.39 -21.57
N GLU A 539 -15.07 -6.19 -20.26
CA GLU A 539 -15.75 -5.03 -19.67
C GLU A 539 -14.88 -4.26 -18.67
N TRP A 540 -13.73 -4.83 -18.30
CA TRP A 540 -12.79 -4.31 -17.32
C TRP A 540 -12.27 -2.90 -17.60
N SER A 541 -12.10 -2.54 -18.88
CA SER A 541 -11.59 -1.23 -19.27
C SER A 541 -12.72 -0.35 -19.78
N GLN A 542 -13.03 0.73 -19.05
CA GLN A 542 -14.11 1.67 -19.41
C GLN A 542 -13.84 2.49 -20.68
N ASN A 543 -12.58 2.57 -21.13
CA ASN A 543 -12.19 3.29 -22.34
C ASN A 543 -11.95 2.35 -23.55
N ARG A 544 -12.29 1.06 -23.40
CA ARG A 544 -12.04 0.04 -24.43
C ARG A 544 -13.10 0.09 -25.52
N ASN A 545 -12.65 0.00 -26.77
CA ASN A 545 -13.54 -0.23 -27.90
C ASN A 545 -14.17 -1.63 -27.79
N PRO A 546 -15.42 -1.83 -28.26
CA PRO A 546 -16.05 -3.14 -28.27
C PRO A 546 -15.13 -4.20 -28.90
N VAL A 547 -14.75 -5.21 -28.12
CA VAL A 547 -13.84 -6.27 -28.56
C VAL A 547 -14.64 -7.41 -29.18
N SER A 548 -14.20 -7.92 -30.32
CA SER A 548 -14.86 -9.06 -30.96
C SER A 548 -14.60 -10.37 -30.20
N GLU A 549 -15.54 -11.32 -30.26
CA GLU A 549 -15.34 -12.67 -29.69
C GLU A 549 -14.09 -13.37 -30.24
N GLY A 550 -13.75 -13.08 -31.51
CA GLY A 550 -12.54 -13.59 -32.14
C GLY A 550 -11.27 -13.10 -31.46
N ASP A 551 -11.23 -11.85 -31.02
CA ASP A 551 -10.05 -11.26 -30.37
C ASP A 551 -9.93 -11.70 -28.91
N ILE A 552 -11.04 -11.82 -28.18
CA ILE A 552 -11.07 -12.43 -26.84
C ILE A 552 -10.50 -13.86 -26.91
N THR A 553 -10.93 -14.63 -27.91
CA THR A 553 -10.43 -16.00 -28.10
C THR A 553 -8.92 -16.03 -28.39
N LYS A 554 -8.39 -15.08 -29.18
CA LYS A 554 -6.95 -14.95 -29.41
C LYS A 554 -6.18 -14.61 -28.13
N LYS A 555 -6.68 -13.66 -27.34
CA LYS A 555 -6.09 -13.28 -26.03
C LYS A 555 -6.03 -14.46 -25.07
N LYS A 556 -7.15 -15.18 -24.91
CA LYS A 556 -7.20 -16.40 -24.08
C LYS A 556 -6.18 -17.44 -24.52
N ARG A 557 -6.11 -17.73 -25.82
CA ARG A 557 -5.13 -18.69 -26.37
C ARG A 557 -3.69 -18.28 -26.11
N LEU A 558 -3.37 -17.00 -26.24
CA LEU A 558 -2.02 -16.49 -25.94
C LEU A 558 -1.70 -16.67 -24.46
N LEU A 559 -2.60 -16.27 -23.56
CA LEU A 559 -2.42 -16.41 -22.11
C LEU A 559 -2.26 -17.88 -21.69
N GLU A 560 -3.08 -18.78 -22.24
CA GLU A 560 -2.97 -20.23 -22.05
C GLU A 560 -1.59 -20.77 -22.45
N ASP A 561 -1.12 -20.42 -23.66
CA ASP A 561 0.16 -20.94 -24.16
C ASP A 561 1.34 -20.36 -23.36
N LEU A 562 1.33 -19.06 -23.02
CA LEU A 562 2.37 -18.41 -22.20
C LEU A 562 2.41 -19.01 -20.80
N ALA A 563 1.26 -19.15 -20.15
CA ALA A 563 1.16 -19.68 -18.80
C ALA A 563 1.69 -21.12 -18.71
N TYR A 564 1.31 -21.99 -19.66
CA TYR A 564 1.81 -23.36 -19.69
C TYR A 564 3.32 -23.42 -19.89
N HIS A 565 3.86 -22.60 -20.80
CA HIS A 565 5.30 -22.54 -21.07
C HIS A 565 6.09 -22.11 -19.83
N PHE A 566 5.78 -20.94 -19.26
CA PHE A 566 6.51 -20.41 -18.11
C PHE A 566 6.34 -21.27 -16.86
N SER A 567 5.17 -21.87 -16.65
CA SER A 567 4.97 -22.81 -15.55
C SER A 567 5.85 -24.05 -15.70
N CYS A 568 6.01 -24.59 -16.92
CA CYS A 568 6.88 -25.74 -17.17
C CYS A 568 8.36 -25.44 -16.92
N GLU A 569 8.78 -24.18 -17.10
CA GLU A 569 10.12 -23.67 -16.75
C GLU A 569 10.26 -23.30 -15.28
N GLY A 570 9.16 -23.28 -14.51
CA GLY A 570 9.15 -22.85 -13.12
C GLY A 570 9.35 -21.34 -12.95
N LYS A 571 8.96 -20.54 -13.95
CA LYS A 571 9.06 -19.09 -13.97
C LYS A 571 7.73 -18.44 -13.59
N GLU A 572 7.77 -17.55 -12.61
CA GLU A 572 6.67 -16.62 -12.26
C GLU A 572 6.92 -15.20 -12.79
N VAL A 573 8.19 -14.88 -13.08
CA VAL A 573 8.64 -13.62 -13.69
C VAL A 573 9.39 -13.99 -14.97
N PHE A 574 9.13 -13.27 -16.05
CA PHE A 574 9.67 -13.50 -17.38
C PHE A 574 9.99 -12.17 -18.06
N ASP A 575 10.97 -12.15 -18.95
CA ASP A 575 11.45 -10.92 -19.58
C ASP A 575 10.67 -10.55 -20.86
N SER A 576 10.93 -9.33 -21.36
CA SER A 576 10.33 -8.80 -22.59
C SER A 576 10.60 -9.74 -23.78
N TYR A 577 11.84 -10.19 -23.94
CA TYR A 577 12.27 -11.05 -25.03
C TYR A 577 11.54 -12.40 -25.03
N GLU A 578 11.41 -13.05 -23.87
CA GLU A 578 10.68 -14.30 -23.67
C GLU A 578 9.20 -14.14 -24.00
N LEU A 579 8.60 -13.02 -23.58
CA LEU A 579 7.19 -12.71 -23.80
C LEU A 579 6.88 -12.45 -25.29
N TYR A 580 7.68 -11.62 -25.96
CA TYR A 580 7.45 -11.20 -27.34
C TYR A 580 7.89 -12.25 -28.39
N ASN A 581 8.88 -13.11 -28.09
CA ASN A 581 9.35 -14.13 -29.04
C ASN A 581 8.53 -15.43 -29.04
N TYR A 582 7.74 -15.69 -28.01
CA TYR A 582 6.99 -16.94 -27.89
C TYR A 582 5.98 -17.16 -29.05
N ARG A 583 5.53 -16.07 -29.70
CA ARG A 583 4.80 -16.10 -30.98
C ARG A 583 5.18 -14.86 -31.80
N HIS A 584 6.12 -14.99 -32.74
CA HIS A 584 6.51 -13.93 -33.68
C HIS A 584 5.31 -13.07 -34.15
N GLY A 585 5.17 -11.84 -33.64
CA GLY A 585 4.29 -10.81 -34.23
C GLY A 585 2.98 -10.46 -33.50
N ASN A 586 2.92 -10.46 -32.16
CA ASN A 586 1.71 -10.01 -31.43
C ASN A 586 2.01 -8.96 -30.34
N GLU A 587 2.97 -8.06 -30.56
CA GLU A 587 3.36 -7.00 -29.62
C GLU A 587 2.15 -6.19 -29.12
N LYS A 588 1.30 -5.74 -30.04
CA LYS A 588 0.06 -5.02 -29.72
C LYS A 588 -0.86 -5.80 -28.76
N LEU A 589 -0.96 -7.12 -28.92
CA LEU A 589 -1.84 -7.95 -28.08
C LEU A 589 -1.28 -8.07 -26.66
N ILE A 590 0.04 -8.15 -26.53
CA ILE A 590 0.73 -8.17 -25.24
C ILE A 590 0.59 -6.82 -24.54
N ASP A 591 0.72 -5.72 -25.28
CA ASP A 591 0.53 -4.37 -24.73
C ASP A 591 -0.90 -4.18 -24.24
N GLU A 592 -1.91 -4.63 -25.00
CA GLU A 592 -3.31 -4.64 -24.54
C GLU A 592 -3.50 -5.51 -23.27
N LEU A 593 -2.86 -6.68 -23.21
CA LEU A 593 -2.92 -7.55 -22.02
C LEU A 593 -2.29 -6.94 -20.77
N CYS A 594 -1.30 -6.06 -20.96
CA CYS A 594 -0.62 -5.35 -19.88
C CYS A 594 -1.37 -4.08 -19.46
N GLU A 595 -1.70 -3.22 -20.42
CA GLU A 595 -2.15 -1.84 -20.18
C GLU A 595 -3.66 -1.75 -20.04
N GLU A 596 -4.41 -2.56 -20.79
CA GLU A 596 -5.88 -2.54 -20.74
C GLU A 596 -6.47 -3.67 -19.89
N ASP A 597 -6.02 -4.91 -20.07
CA ASP A 597 -6.58 -6.07 -19.37
C ASP A 597 -6.01 -6.25 -17.95
N GLY A 598 -4.76 -5.82 -17.71
CA GLY A 598 -4.08 -5.96 -16.43
C GLY A 598 -3.84 -7.40 -15.98
N ILE A 599 -3.98 -8.39 -16.88
CA ILE A 599 -3.72 -9.81 -16.59
C ILE A 599 -2.22 -10.09 -16.53
N ILE A 600 -1.43 -9.37 -17.33
CA ILE A 600 0.03 -9.35 -17.25
C ILE A 600 0.43 -8.00 -16.65
N GLN A 601 1.38 -8.00 -15.71
CA GLN A 601 1.83 -6.81 -14.98
C GLN A 601 3.32 -6.60 -15.25
N LYS A 602 3.70 -5.34 -15.53
CA LYS A 602 5.10 -4.90 -15.63
C LYS A 602 5.68 -4.72 -14.22
N LEU A 603 6.84 -5.33 -13.94
CA LEU A 603 7.48 -5.30 -12.62
C LEU A 603 8.36 -4.07 -12.43
N THR A 604 9.09 -3.66 -13.48
CA THR A 604 10.00 -2.50 -13.46
C THR A 604 9.47 -1.37 -14.36
N ARG A 605 9.76 -0.11 -13.97
CA ARG A 605 9.36 1.08 -14.75
C ARG A 605 10.01 1.11 -16.14
N GLU A 606 11.18 0.49 -16.29
CA GLU A 606 11.94 0.44 -17.53
C GLU A 606 11.63 -0.77 -18.44
N GLY A 607 10.70 -1.65 -18.05
CA GLY A 607 10.01 -2.53 -19.02
C GLY A 607 10.65 -3.88 -19.36
N GLU A 608 11.59 -4.39 -18.57
CA GLU A 608 12.27 -5.66 -18.91
C GLU A 608 11.72 -6.91 -18.21
N GLN A 609 10.78 -6.78 -17.26
CA GLN A 609 10.23 -7.92 -16.52
C GLN A 609 8.72 -7.85 -16.34
N TYR A 610 8.09 -9.02 -16.50
CA TYR A 610 6.64 -9.21 -16.51
C TYR A 610 6.24 -10.41 -15.65
N LEU A 611 5.01 -10.39 -15.16
CA LEU A 611 4.37 -11.54 -14.50
C LEU A 611 2.87 -11.53 -14.72
N PHE A 612 2.18 -12.62 -14.38
CA PHE A 612 0.72 -12.61 -14.28
C PHE A 612 0.26 -11.81 -13.06
N LEU A 613 -0.92 -11.19 -13.13
CA LEU A 613 -1.55 -10.41 -12.04
C LEU A 613 -1.45 -11.11 -10.67
N HIS A 614 -1.65 -12.42 -10.66
CA HIS A 614 -1.41 -13.28 -9.52
C HIS A 614 -1.01 -14.68 -10.01
N ARG A 615 -0.20 -15.41 -9.22
CA ARG A 615 0.25 -16.78 -9.55
C ARG A 615 -0.91 -17.71 -9.92
N THR A 616 -2.03 -17.59 -9.23
CA THR A 616 -3.21 -18.43 -9.51
C THR A 616 -3.83 -18.18 -10.89
N PHE A 617 -3.66 -17.00 -11.49
CA PHE A 617 -4.08 -16.78 -12.88
C PHE A 617 -3.18 -17.57 -13.83
N GLN A 618 -1.87 -17.60 -13.59
CA GLN A 618 -0.95 -18.45 -14.35
C GLN A 618 -1.32 -19.94 -14.20
N GLU A 619 -1.65 -20.39 -12.99
CA GLU A 619 -2.10 -21.76 -12.74
C GLU A 619 -3.44 -22.06 -13.45
N TYR A 620 -4.39 -21.12 -13.45
CA TYR A 620 -5.65 -21.22 -14.17
C TYR A 620 -5.45 -21.30 -15.69
N PHE A 621 -4.64 -20.43 -16.28
CA PHE A 621 -4.37 -20.47 -17.73
C PHE A 621 -3.60 -21.72 -18.14
N THR A 622 -2.70 -22.22 -17.28
CA THR A 622 -2.05 -23.52 -17.47
C THR A 622 -3.07 -24.66 -17.45
N ALA A 623 -4.04 -24.61 -16.54
CA ALA A 623 -5.13 -25.59 -16.48
C ALA A 623 -6.03 -25.51 -17.73
N ALA A 624 -6.38 -24.30 -18.19
CA ALA A 624 -7.16 -24.09 -19.40
C ALA A 624 -6.44 -24.60 -20.66
N TYR A 625 -5.12 -24.39 -20.76
CA TYR A 625 -4.29 -24.99 -21.80
C TYR A 625 -4.40 -26.52 -21.81
N LEU A 626 -4.24 -27.16 -20.64
CA LEU A 626 -4.32 -28.61 -20.53
C LEU A 626 -5.72 -29.13 -20.87
N ASN A 627 -6.78 -28.45 -20.44
CA ASN A 627 -8.16 -28.81 -20.76
C ASN A 627 -8.37 -28.80 -22.28
N ARG A 628 -7.93 -27.74 -22.95
CA ARG A 628 -7.98 -27.61 -24.41
C ARG A 628 -7.22 -28.73 -25.13
N GLU A 629 -6.06 -29.14 -24.61
CA GLU A 629 -5.31 -30.27 -25.19
C GLU A 629 -6.02 -31.62 -24.97
N ILE A 630 -6.71 -31.80 -23.86
CA ILE A 630 -7.56 -32.97 -23.58
C ILE A 630 -8.77 -32.99 -24.52
N GLU A 631 -9.41 -31.85 -24.77
CA GLU A 631 -10.54 -31.74 -25.71
C GLU A 631 -10.11 -32.06 -27.15
N LYS A 632 -8.90 -31.65 -27.56
CA LYS A 632 -8.33 -32.00 -28.87
C LYS A 632 -8.04 -33.49 -28.99
N ASN A 633 -7.39 -34.06 -27.98
CA ASN A 633 -7.06 -35.49 -27.92
C ASN A 633 -6.92 -35.91 -26.46
N GLN A 634 -7.95 -36.60 -25.96
CA GLN A 634 -8.04 -36.98 -24.55
C GLN A 634 -6.83 -37.81 -24.08
N ARG A 635 -6.34 -38.75 -24.90
CA ARG A 635 -5.22 -39.61 -24.53
C ARG A 635 -3.93 -38.81 -24.36
N ASP A 636 -3.62 -37.95 -25.32
CA ASP A 636 -2.38 -37.16 -25.31
C ASP A 636 -2.44 -36.04 -24.27
N GLY A 637 -3.58 -35.39 -24.11
CA GLY A 637 -3.82 -34.37 -23.08
C GLY A 637 -3.67 -34.94 -21.67
N ILE A 638 -4.28 -36.10 -21.38
CA ILE A 638 -4.10 -36.78 -20.09
C ILE A 638 -2.64 -37.21 -19.89
N ALA A 639 -1.96 -37.69 -20.94
CA ALA A 639 -0.54 -38.01 -20.86
C ALA A 639 0.34 -36.79 -20.56
N LYS A 640 -0.01 -35.60 -21.07
CA LYS A 640 0.64 -34.33 -20.70
C LYS A 640 0.40 -33.99 -19.22
N ALA A 641 -0.85 -34.04 -18.75
CA ALA A 641 -1.18 -33.77 -17.35
C ALA A 641 -0.47 -34.74 -16.39
N ARG A 642 -0.38 -36.02 -16.76
CA ARG A 642 0.29 -37.07 -15.97
C ARG A 642 1.76 -36.76 -15.66
N LYS A 643 2.48 -36.09 -16.58
CA LYS A 643 3.88 -35.66 -16.35
C LYS A 643 4.01 -34.64 -15.21
N LEU A 644 2.91 -34.03 -14.78
CA LEU A 644 2.87 -32.97 -13.78
C LEU A 644 2.44 -33.47 -12.39
N PHE A 645 1.90 -34.69 -12.26
CA PHE A 645 1.37 -35.22 -10.98
C PHE A 645 2.36 -35.14 -9.81
N TRP A 646 3.63 -35.42 -10.09
CA TRP A 646 4.70 -35.40 -9.09
C TRP A 646 5.38 -34.04 -8.93
N LYS A 647 4.97 -33.04 -9.72
CA LYS A 647 5.42 -31.66 -9.58
C LYS A 647 4.42 -30.93 -8.69
N TYR A 648 4.77 -30.76 -7.42
CA TYR A 648 3.89 -30.17 -6.43
C TYR A 648 3.34 -28.79 -6.83
N ASP A 649 4.16 -27.97 -7.50
CA ASP A 649 3.76 -26.63 -7.97
C ASP A 649 2.57 -26.65 -8.95
N PHE A 650 2.24 -27.80 -9.53
CA PHE A 650 1.11 -27.99 -10.44
C PHE A 650 -0.13 -28.58 -9.77
N HIS A 651 -0.13 -28.84 -8.46
CA HIS A 651 -1.28 -29.45 -7.79
C HIS A 651 -2.52 -28.56 -7.87
N GLU A 652 -2.38 -27.24 -7.66
CA GLU A 652 -3.49 -26.30 -7.85
C GLU A 652 -3.93 -26.25 -9.32
N THR A 653 -2.99 -26.27 -10.28
CA THR A 653 -3.30 -26.39 -11.71
C THR A 653 -4.13 -27.63 -12.02
N LEU A 654 -3.81 -28.78 -11.42
CA LEU A 654 -4.54 -30.03 -11.64
C LEU A 654 -5.94 -30.00 -11.01
N ILE A 655 -6.10 -29.34 -9.86
CA ILE A 655 -7.40 -29.09 -9.22
C ILE A 655 -8.26 -28.17 -10.10
N LEU A 656 -7.69 -27.05 -10.56
CA LEU A 656 -8.38 -26.13 -11.48
C LEU A 656 -8.74 -26.82 -12.80
N LEU A 657 -7.85 -27.66 -13.34
CA LEU A 657 -8.11 -28.45 -14.54
C LEU A 657 -9.33 -29.35 -14.34
N THR A 658 -9.44 -30.05 -13.21
CA THR A 658 -10.62 -30.88 -12.93
C THR A 658 -11.92 -30.06 -12.85
N GLY A 659 -11.86 -28.81 -12.37
CA GLY A 659 -13.01 -27.91 -12.37
C GLY A 659 -13.44 -27.42 -13.75
N LEU A 660 -12.51 -27.38 -14.72
CA LEU A 660 -12.74 -26.98 -16.13
C LEU A 660 -13.22 -28.13 -17.02
N MET A 661 -12.81 -29.36 -16.73
CA MET A 661 -13.12 -30.53 -17.56
C MET A 661 -14.61 -30.88 -17.57
N GLU A 662 -15.13 -31.24 -18.74
CA GLU A 662 -16.47 -31.83 -18.87
C GLU A 662 -16.57 -33.21 -18.20
N ASN A 663 -15.53 -34.05 -18.34
CA ASN A 663 -15.44 -35.36 -17.68
C ASN A 663 -14.13 -35.49 -16.86
N PRO A 664 -14.10 -35.02 -15.61
CA PRO A 664 -12.89 -35.00 -14.77
C PRO A 664 -12.49 -36.38 -14.24
N PHE A 665 -13.41 -37.36 -14.20
CA PHE A 665 -13.17 -38.67 -13.57
C PHE A 665 -12.07 -39.48 -14.26
N ILE A 666 -11.79 -39.22 -15.53
CA ILE A 666 -10.68 -39.84 -16.25
C ILE A 666 -9.34 -39.39 -15.66
N LEU A 667 -9.21 -38.09 -15.36
CA LEU A 667 -8.01 -37.52 -14.75
C LEU A 667 -7.89 -37.95 -13.27
N ILE A 668 -8.99 -37.87 -12.52
CA ILE A 668 -9.04 -38.28 -11.10
C ILE A 668 -8.65 -39.75 -10.95
N LYS A 669 -9.18 -40.63 -11.83
CA LYS A 669 -8.82 -42.05 -11.84
C LYS A 669 -7.33 -42.25 -12.13
N ALA A 670 -6.76 -41.48 -13.06
CA ALA A 670 -5.33 -41.55 -13.36
C ALA A 670 -4.47 -41.15 -12.16
N ILE A 671 -4.84 -40.07 -11.45
CA ILE A 671 -4.13 -39.60 -10.25
C ILE A 671 -4.27 -40.62 -9.10
N ALA A 672 -5.49 -41.07 -8.80
CA ALA A 672 -5.78 -41.97 -7.68
C ALA A 672 -5.11 -43.35 -7.79
N HIS A 673 -4.75 -43.76 -9.01
CA HIS A 673 -4.11 -45.05 -9.32
C HIS A 673 -2.64 -44.90 -9.70
N GLU A 674 -2.00 -43.76 -9.42
CA GLU A 674 -0.55 -43.67 -9.57
C GLU A 674 0.16 -44.70 -8.69
N LYS A 675 1.16 -45.34 -9.29
CA LYS A 675 2.00 -46.32 -8.60
C LYS A 675 2.96 -45.61 -7.65
N ASP A 676 3.43 -46.34 -6.65
CA ASP A 676 4.49 -45.88 -5.73
C ASP A 676 4.13 -44.61 -4.92
N ASP A 677 2.84 -44.37 -4.70
CA ASP A 677 2.33 -43.31 -3.82
C ASP A 677 2.43 -43.71 -2.34
N ILE A 678 3.67 -43.76 -1.83
CA ILE A 678 4.02 -44.16 -0.47
C ILE A 678 3.37 -43.22 0.55
N PHE A 679 3.49 -41.90 0.34
CA PHE A 679 2.97 -40.86 1.22
C PHE A 679 1.52 -40.48 0.96
N LYS A 680 0.84 -41.18 0.05
CA LYS A 680 -0.56 -40.90 -0.33
C LYS A 680 -0.78 -39.49 -0.87
N THR A 681 0.26 -38.85 -1.41
CA THR A 681 0.22 -37.51 -1.97
C THR A 681 -0.72 -37.45 -3.17
N GLN A 682 -0.64 -38.41 -4.08
CA GLN A 682 -1.52 -38.45 -5.25
C GLN A 682 -2.95 -38.81 -4.84
N LEU A 683 -3.12 -39.71 -3.87
CA LEU A 683 -4.44 -40.00 -3.32
C LEU A 683 -5.12 -38.76 -2.72
N LEU A 684 -4.38 -37.92 -1.98
CA LEU A 684 -4.92 -36.69 -1.41
C LEU A 684 -5.21 -35.64 -2.50
N LEU A 685 -4.35 -35.52 -3.51
CA LEU A 685 -4.61 -34.69 -4.69
C LEU A 685 -5.90 -35.13 -5.40
N ALA A 686 -6.08 -36.44 -5.62
CA ALA A 686 -7.31 -36.98 -6.21
C ALA A 686 -8.56 -36.63 -5.38
N GLY A 687 -8.45 -36.64 -4.04
CA GLY A 687 -9.53 -36.18 -3.15
C GLY A 687 -9.87 -34.70 -3.33
N ARG A 688 -8.86 -33.84 -3.50
CA ARG A 688 -9.04 -32.40 -3.74
C ARG A 688 -9.63 -32.12 -5.12
N CYS A 689 -9.16 -32.82 -6.15
CA CYS A 689 -9.74 -32.80 -7.49
C CYS A 689 -11.21 -33.25 -7.49
N LEU A 690 -11.51 -34.30 -6.74
CA LEU A 690 -12.88 -34.79 -6.58
C LEU A 690 -13.78 -33.71 -5.95
N ALA A 691 -13.29 -32.99 -4.94
CA ALA A 691 -14.04 -31.92 -4.29
C ALA A 691 -14.39 -30.72 -5.20
N GLU A 692 -13.70 -30.57 -6.33
CA GLU A 692 -13.97 -29.53 -7.34
C GLU A 692 -15.05 -29.95 -8.37
N CYS A 693 -15.60 -31.18 -8.29
CA CYS A 693 -16.60 -31.73 -9.23
C CYS A 693 -18.05 -31.36 -8.83
N GLN A 694 -19.00 -31.28 -9.80
CA GLN A 694 -20.43 -30.97 -9.52
C GLN A 694 -21.31 -32.20 -9.27
N SER A 695 -21.01 -33.35 -9.87
CA SER A 695 -21.90 -34.51 -9.77
C SER A 695 -21.18 -35.83 -10.05
N ASP A 696 -21.50 -36.81 -9.21
CA ASP A 696 -21.11 -38.19 -9.39
C ASP A 696 -22.17 -38.88 -10.25
N GLY A 697 -22.00 -38.89 -11.58
CA GLY A 697 -22.81 -39.78 -12.41
C GLY A 697 -22.80 -41.21 -11.85
N GLU A 698 -23.89 -41.98 -12.00
CA GLU A 698 -24.03 -43.30 -11.35
C GLU A 698 -22.80 -44.21 -11.57
N ASP A 699 -22.19 -44.14 -12.76
CA ASP A 699 -21.00 -44.90 -13.14
C ASP A 699 -19.73 -44.58 -12.32
N ASN A 700 -19.67 -43.39 -11.72
CA ASN A 700 -18.49 -42.91 -11.00
C ASN A 700 -18.57 -43.10 -9.47
N GLN A 701 -19.76 -43.42 -8.93
CA GLN A 701 -19.99 -43.66 -7.50
C GLN A 701 -19.02 -44.68 -6.89
N SER A 702 -18.63 -45.70 -7.68
CA SER A 702 -17.66 -46.71 -7.25
C SER A 702 -16.27 -46.12 -6.99
N LEU A 703 -15.78 -45.25 -7.90
CA LEU A 703 -14.48 -44.60 -7.77
C LEU A 703 -14.46 -43.59 -6.62
N VAL A 704 -15.52 -42.80 -6.49
CA VAL A 704 -15.71 -41.83 -5.39
C VAL A 704 -15.62 -42.57 -4.05
N LYS A 705 -16.41 -43.64 -3.90
CA LYS A 705 -16.41 -44.49 -2.70
C LYS A 705 -15.04 -45.10 -2.43
N GLU A 706 -14.32 -45.54 -3.46
CA GLU A 706 -12.96 -46.06 -3.32
C GLU A 706 -11.99 -45.00 -2.76
N ILE A 707 -11.96 -43.81 -3.38
CA ILE A 707 -11.08 -42.70 -2.99
C ILE A 707 -11.41 -42.24 -1.57
N VAL A 708 -12.69 -41.97 -1.27
CA VAL A 708 -13.17 -41.58 0.07
C VAL A 708 -12.73 -42.60 1.11
N ASN A 709 -12.94 -43.91 0.87
CA ASN A 709 -12.54 -44.95 1.82
C ASN A 709 -11.03 -45.01 2.03
N ARG A 710 -10.22 -44.82 0.97
CA ARG A 710 -8.76 -44.83 1.05
C ARG A 710 -8.24 -43.61 1.82
N ILE A 711 -8.76 -42.41 1.55
CA ILE A 711 -8.41 -41.17 2.26
C ILE A 711 -8.80 -41.27 3.73
N TYR A 712 -10.04 -41.70 4.01
CA TYR A 712 -10.52 -41.86 5.38
C TYR A 712 -9.70 -42.89 6.17
N LYS A 713 -9.32 -44.03 5.57
CA LYS A 713 -8.41 -45.00 6.21
C LYS A 713 -7.04 -44.41 6.52
N PHE A 714 -6.53 -43.56 5.63
CA PHE A 714 -5.23 -42.90 5.80
C PHE A 714 -5.30 -41.86 6.93
N TRP A 715 -6.30 -40.98 6.90
CA TRP A 715 -6.59 -40.02 7.96
C TRP A 715 -6.78 -40.68 9.32
N ARG A 716 -7.53 -41.79 9.40
CA ARG A 716 -7.72 -42.52 10.66
C ARG A 716 -6.41 -43.02 11.27
N ARG A 717 -5.42 -43.38 10.45
CA ARG A 717 -4.11 -43.87 10.90
C ARG A 717 -3.15 -42.73 11.24
N TYR A 718 -3.28 -41.60 10.56
CA TYR A 718 -2.45 -40.41 10.71
C TYR A 718 -3.36 -39.18 10.78
N ASN A 719 -4.00 -38.97 11.92
CA ASN A 719 -5.02 -37.93 12.11
C ASN A 719 -4.46 -36.59 12.62
N TYR A 720 -3.16 -36.52 12.88
CA TYR A 720 -2.46 -35.30 13.32
C TYR A 720 -2.00 -34.37 12.17
N PRO A 721 -1.56 -34.86 11.00
CA PRO A 721 -1.10 -33.96 9.95
C PRO A 721 -2.25 -33.18 9.32
N SER A 722 -2.21 -31.87 9.49
CA SER A 722 -3.21 -30.91 9.02
C SER A 722 -3.52 -30.97 7.52
N PHE A 723 -2.55 -31.29 6.67
CA PHE A 723 -2.78 -31.40 5.22
C PHE A 723 -3.74 -32.54 4.84
N ILE A 724 -3.77 -33.61 5.65
CA ILE A 724 -4.71 -34.73 5.50
C ILE A 724 -6.09 -34.27 5.94
N GLU A 725 -6.17 -33.62 7.10
CA GLU A 725 -7.41 -33.04 7.62
C GLU A 725 -8.03 -32.04 6.62
N SER A 726 -7.23 -31.13 6.05
CA SER A 726 -7.68 -30.20 5.01
C SER A 726 -8.33 -30.92 3.83
N THR A 727 -7.73 -32.03 3.38
CA THR A 727 -8.31 -32.83 2.28
C THR A 727 -9.64 -33.47 2.70
N VAL A 728 -9.71 -34.00 3.92
CA VAL A 728 -10.94 -34.59 4.49
C VAL A 728 -12.05 -33.54 4.61
N VAL A 729 -11.71 -32.34 5.07
CA VAL A 729 -12.65 -31.20 5.19
C VAL A 729 -13.15 -30.77 3.83
N THR A 730 -12.26 -30.47 2.88
CA THR A 730 -12.64 -30.03 1.52
C THR A 730 -13.49 -31.08 0.80
N LEU A 731 -13.16 -32.37 0.98
CA LEU A 731 -13.97 -33.46 0.43
C LEU A 731 -15.32 -33.61 1.16
N GLY A 732 -15.37 -33.44 2.48
CA GLY A 732 -16.62 -33.48 3.26
C GLY A 732 -17.57 -32.32 2.98
N GLN A 733 -17.05 -31.17 2.59
CA GLN A 733 -17.85 -30.00 2.17
C GLN A 733 -18.57 -30.23 0.84
N SER A 734 -18.05 -31.10 -0.03
CA SER A 734 -18.57 -31.37 -1.37
C SER A 734 -19.25 -32.74 -1.50
N HIS A 735 -18.80 -33.75 -0.74
CA HIS A 735 -19.24 -35.14 -0.85
C HIS A 735 -19.68 -35.68 0.52
N SER A 736 -20.99 -35.90 0.68
CA SER A 736 -21.61 -36.38 1.93
C SER A 736 -21.03 -37.71 2.42
N GLN A 737 -20.56 -38.57 1.52
CA GLN A 737 -19.94 -39.86 1.85
C GLN A 737 -18.76 -39.73 2.83
N MET A 738 -17.99 -38.64 2.77
CA MET A 738 -16.92 -38.39 3.73
C MET A 738 -17.49 -38.01 5.11
N VAL A 739 -18.55 -37.20 5.13
CA VAL A 739 -19.25 -36.81 6.36
C VAL A 739 -19.86 -38.03 7.04
N ASP A 740 -20.48 -38.95 6.28
CA ASP A 740 -21.02 -40.20 6.80
C ASP A 740 -19.94 -41.03 7.53
N LYS A 741 -18.71 -41.04 7.02
CA LYS A 741 -17.58 -41.73 7.68
C LYS A 741 -17.15 -41.07 8.98
N LEU A 742 -17.28 -39.74 9.06
CA LEU A 742 -16.90 -38.96 10.24
C LEU A 742 -17.97 -39.02 11.34
N ILE A 743 -19.26 -39.08 10.97
CA ILE A 743 -20.41 -39.09 11.91
C ILE A 743 -20.48 -40.38 12.73
N PHE A 744 -19.98 -41.50 12.21
CA PHE A 744 -19.84 -42.72 13.00
C PHE A 744 -18.65 -42.62 13.94
N LEU A 745 -18.81 -41.84 15.01
CA LEU A 745 -17.93 -41.75 16.19
C LEU A 745 -17.92 -43.05 17.02
N ASN A 746 -18.12 -44.21 16.42
CA ASN A 746 -18.14 -45.51 17.09
C ASN A 746 -16.71 -46.07 17.27
N TYR A 747 -15.72 -45.18 17.37
CA TYR A 747 -14.33 -45.56 17.57
C TYR A 747 -14.07 -45.76 19.07
N SER A 748 -13.32 -46.80 19.42
CA SER A 748 -12.80 -46.96 20.78
C SER A 748 -11.88 -45.81 21.19
N ASP A 749 -11.13 -45.26 20.23
CA ASP A 749 -10.14 -44.20 20.46
C ASP A 749 -10.76 -42.80 20.50
N SER A 750 -10.64 -42.15 21.66
CA SER A 750 -11.09 -40.77 21.90
C SER A 750 -10.36 -39.72 21.05
N ILE A 751 -9.12 -39.97 20.63
CA ILE A 751 -8.34 -39.05 19.79
C ILE A 751 -8.96 -39.00 18.40
N VAL A 752 -9.26 -40.15 17.80
CA VAL A 752 -9.92 -40.22 16.48
C VAL A 752 -11.29 -39.54 16.52
N ARG A 753 -12.06 -39.72 17.60
CA ARG A 753 -13.36 -39.04 17.79
C ARG A 753 -13.20 -37.51 17.91
N ARG A 754 -12.16 -37.06 18.61
CA ARG A 754 -11.82 -35.64 18.75
C ARG A 754 -11.52 -35.00 17.40
N GLU A 755 -10.63 -35.63 16.61
CA GLU A 755 -10.27 -35.13 15.28
C GLU A 755 -11.45 -35.19 14.31
N ALA A 756 -12.33 -36.20 14.42
CA ALA A 756 -13.56 -36.26 13.63
C ALA A 756 -14.50 -35.09 13.96
N ALA A 757 -14.69 -34.77 15.25
CA ALA A 757 -15.48 -33.62 15.68
C ALA A 757 -14.87 -32.31 15.16
N GLU A 758 -13.55 -32.17 15.16
CA GLU A 758 -12.89 -31.00 14.59
C GLU A 758 -13.13 -30.87 13.07
N ALA A 759 -12.93 -31.95 12.32
CA ALA A 759 -13.17 -31.98 10.88
C ALA A 759 -14.63 -31.68 10.53
N LEU A 760 -15.59 -32.26 11.26
CA LEU A 760 -17.03 -31.98 11.10
C LEU A 760 -17.33 -30.50 11.38
N GLY A 761 -16.70 -29.91 12.38
CA GLY A 761 -16.76 -28.48 12.67
C GLY A 761 -16.33 -27.60 11.50
N LYS A 762 -15.22 -27.97 10.85
CA LYS A 762 -14.71 -27.26 9.66
C LYS A 762 -15.54 -27.53 8.39
N ILE A 763 -16.21 -28.68 8.30
CA ILE A 763 -17.12 -29.01 7.19
C ILE A 763 -18.41 -28.16 7.25
N GLY A 764 -18.99 -28.00 8.44
CA GLY A 764 -20.04 -27.01 8.71
C GLY A 764 -21.42 -27.24 8.07
N ASN A 765 -21.61 -28.27 7.24
CA ASN A 765 -22.91 -28.55 6.61
C ASN A 765 -23.95 -29.11 7.60
N PRO A 766 -25.26 -29.17 7.25
CA PRO A 766 -26.30 -29.63 8.17
C PRO A 766 -26.09 -31.05 8.70
N ILE A 767 -25.56 -31.96 7.86
CA ILE A 767 -25.28 -33.34 8.24
C ILE A 767 -24.13 -33.38 9.27
N ALA A 768 -23.07 -32.60 9.05
CA ALA A 768 -21.96 -32.45 9.99
C ALA A 768 -22.40 -31.83 11.32
N THR A 769 -23.33 -30.87 11.28
CA THR A 769 -23.95 -30.27 12.47
C THR A 769 -24.60 -31.34 13.34
N GLN A 770 -25.36 -32.27 12.74
CA GLN A 770 -25.98 -33.37 13.49
C GLN A 770 -24.93 -34.28 14.16
N GLY A 771 -23.83 -34.58 13.47
CA GLY A 771 -22.70 -35.32 14.04
C GLY A 771 -22.07 -34.62 15.24
N LEU A 772 -21.92 -33.30 15.18
CA LEU A 772 -21.41 -32.48 16.30
C LEU A 772 -22.38 -32.45 17.50
N ILE A 773 -23.69 -32.37 17.25
CA ILE A 773 -24.71 -32.44 18.31
C ILE A 773 -24.61 -33.78 19.05
N THR A 774 -24.37 -34.88 18.34
CA THR A 774 -24.10 -36.19 18.97
C THR A 774 -22.79 -36.16 19.78
N ALA A 775 -21.73 -35.54 19.26
CA ALA A 775 -20.42 -35.44 19.92
C ALA A 775 -20.44 -34.62 21.23
N LEU A 776 -21.42 -33.73 21.43
CA LEU A 776 -21.64 -33.04 22.71
C LEU A 776 -21.94 -33.99 23.86
N ASN A 777 -22.39 -35.21 23.58
CA ASN A 777 -22.69 -36.23 24.60
C ASN A 777 -21.59 -37.31 24.70
N ASP A 778 -20.41 -37.09 24.12
CA ASP A 778 -19.32 -38.08 24.16
C ASP A 778 -18.81 -38.29 25.60
N SER A 779 -18.47 -39.54 25.93
CA SER A 779 -17.82 -39.91 27.19
C SER A 779 -16.57 -39.07 27.52
N HIS A 780 -15.81 -38.66 26.50
CA HIS A 780 -14.52 -38.00 26.67
C HIS A 780 -14.64 -36.46 26.56
N PRO A 781 -14.16 -35.70 27.56
CA PRO A 781 -14.40 -34.25 27.64
C PRO A 781 -13.79 -33.47 26.47
N PHE A 782 -12.63 -33.88 25.95
CA PHE A 782 -12.01 -33.19 24.81
C PHE A 782 -12.80 -33.34 23.51
N VAL A 783 -13.60 -34.40 23.35
CA VAL A 783 -14.49 -34.56 22.18
C VAL A 783 -15.66 -33.60 22.31
N ARG A 784 -16.30 -33.54 23.49
CA ARG A 784 -17.38 -32.58 23.78
C ARG A 784 -16.91 -31.13 23.60
N MET A 785 -15.71 -30.82 24.07
CA MET A 785 -15.07 -29.51 23.94
C MET A 785 -14.89 -29.12 22.47
N LYS A 786 -14.38 -30.05 21.64
CA LYS A 786 -14.18 -29.84 20.19
C LYS A 786 -15.48 -29.83 19.40
N ALA A 787 -16.58 -30.33 19.95
CA ALA A 787 -17.91 -30.20 19.36
C ALA A 787 -18.59 -28.86 19.67
N ALA A 788 -18.44 -28.34 20.89
CA ALA A 788 -19.19 -27.17 21.36
C ALA A 788 -18.88 -25.88 20.60
N LEU A 789 -17.61 -25.53 20.43
CA LEU A 789 -17.23 -24.26 19.79
C LEU A 789 -17.61 -24.20 18.28
N PRO A 790 -17.36 -25.24 17.47
CA PRO A 790 -17.78 -25.24 16.07
C PRO A 790 -19.29 -25.13 15.87
N LEU A 791 -20.11 -25.73 16.74
CA LEU A 791 -21.57 -25.57 16.69
C LEU A 791 -22.01 -24.11 16.81
N GLY A 792 -21.31 -23.33 17.63
CA GLY A 792 -21.53 -21.88 17.73
C GLY A 792 -21.11 -21.12 16.46
N ASN A 793 -20.01 -21.53 15.83
CA ASN A 793 -19.54 -20.93 14.58
C ASN A 793 -20.49 -21.22 13.41
N ILE A 794 -21.06 -22.44 13.36
CA ILE A 794 -22.07 -22.82 12.36
C ILE A 794 -23.36 -22.02 12.58
N GLY A 795 -23.71 -21.69 13.83
CA GLY A 795 -24.86 -20.86 14.15
C GLY A 795 -26.22 -21.55 13.99
N ASN A 796 -26.25 -22.88 13.78
CA ASN A 796 -27.49 -23.61 13.57
C ASN A 796 -28.30 -23.71 14.88
N PRO A 797 -29.53 -23.18 14.94
CA PRO A 797 -30.37 -23.21 16.15
C PRO A 797 -30.64 -24.61 16.71
N MET A 798 -30.54 -25.67 15.90
CA MET A 798 -30.71 -27.06 16.37
C MET A 798 -29.71 -27.46 17.46
N ALA A 799 -28.54 -26.81 17.52
CA ALA A 799 -27.51 -27.08 18.51
C ALA A 799 -27.82 -26.47 19.90
N THR A 800 -28.77 -25.54 19.97
CA THR A 800 -29.01 -24.70 21.17
C THR A 800 -29.25 -25.53 22.42
N GLN A 801 -30.14 -26.54 22.35
CA GLN A 801 -30.49 -27.34 23.53
C GLN A 801 -29.31 -28.21 24.03
N GLY A 802 -28.52 -28.75 23.10
CA GLY A 802 -27.31 -29.49 23.43
C GLY A 802 -26.26 -28.61 24.11
N LEU A 803 -26.08 -27.39 23.60
CA LEU A 803 -25.15 -26.41 24.17
C LEU A 803 -25.61 -25.90 25.55
N ILE A 804 -26.91 -25.70 25.76
CA ILE A 804 -27.46 -25.36 27.10
C ILE A 804 -27.14 -26.48 28.10
N THR A 805 -27.27 -27.73 27.69
CA THR A 805 -26.89 -28.87 28.55
C THR A 805 -25.39 -28.87 28.86
N ALA A 806 -24.56 -28.52 27.87
CA ALA A 806 -23.11 -28.43 28.02
C ALA A 806 -22.62 -27.24 28.90
N LEU A 807 -23.48 -26.27 29.22
CA LEU A 807 -23.17 -25.25 30.23
C LEU A 807 -22.97 -25.85 31.62
N ASN A 808 -23.57 -27.01 31.89
CA ASN A 808 -23.42 -27.73 33.17
C ASN A 808 -22.41 -28.88 33.09
N ASP A 809 -21.53 -28.88 32.08
CA ASP A 809 -20.55 -29.95 31.91
C ASP A 809 -19.51 -29.96 33.05
N SER A 810 -19.15 -31.17 33.49
CA SER A 810 -18.08 -31.41 34.46
C SER A 810 -16.75 -30.72 34.11
N HIS A 811 -16.44 -30.57 32.82
CA HIS A 811 -15.19 -30.03 32.33
C HIS A 811 -15.31 -28.54 31.99
N ASN A 812 -14.47 -27.71 32.62
CA ASN A 812 -14.51 -26.24 32.49
C ASN A 812 -14.43 -25.72 31.05
N LEU A 813 -13.53 -26.28 30.21
CA LEU A 813 -13.37 -25.86 28.81
C LEU A 813 -14.64 -26.15 27.98
N VAL A 814 -15.40 -27.19 28.31
CA VAL A 814 -16.67 -27.49 27.62
C VAL A 814 -17.70 -26.42 27.96
N ARG A 815 -17.83 -26.05 29.24
CA ARG A 815 -18.72 -24.96 29.68
C ARG A 815 -18.39 -23.63 29.02
N MET A 816 -17.11 -23.27 28.99
CA MET A 816 -16.62 -22.04 28.37
C MET A 816 -16.94 -22.00 26.86
N ASN A 817 -16.66 -23.10 26.14
CA ASN A 817 -16.97 -23.19 24.72
C ASN A 817 -18.47 -23.18 24.44
N ALA A 818 -19.28 -23.83 25.29
CA ALA A 818 -20.73 -23.82 25.18
C ALA A 818 -21.31 -22.41 25.37
N ALA A 819 -20.80 -21.66 26.36
CA ALA A 819 -21.20 -20.27 26.58
C ALA A 819 -20.84 -19.37 25.39
N ALA A 820 -19.60 -19.49 24.90
CA ALA A 820 -19.16 -18.76 23.70
C ALA A 820 -20.01 -19.13 22.46
N ALA A 821 -20.35 -20.41 22.31
CA ALA A 821 -21.15 -20.89 21.18
C ALA A 821 -22.60 -20.38 21.23
N LEU A 822 -23.25 -20.40 22.40
CA LEU A 822 -24.59 -19.86 22.59
C LEU A 822 -24.64 -18.35 22.32
N ASN A 823 -23.62 -17.60 22.75
CA ASN A 823 -23.50 -16.17 22.44
C ASN A 823 -23.44 -15.92 20.93
N LYS A 824 -22.72 -16.77 20.18
CA LYS A 824 -22.66 -16.67 18.70
C LYS A 824 -23.98 -17.03 18.02
N ILE A 825 -24.72 -18.02 18.54
CA ILE A 825 -26.05 -18.40 18.00
C ILE A 825 -27.08 -17.29 18.23
N GLY A 826 -27.05 -16.63 19.40
CA GLY A 826 -27.78 -15.39 19.65
C GLY A 826 -29.32 -15.48 19.62
N ASN A 827 -29.91 -16.67 19.54
CA ASN A 827 -31.36 -16.82 19.56
C ASN A 827 -31.93 -16.66 21.00
N PRO A 828 -33.24 -16.36 21.16
CA PRO A 828 -33.82 -16.11 22.48
C PRO A 828 -33.64 -17.27 23.49
N ILE A 829 -33.64 -18.51 23.01
CA ILE A 829 -33.45 -19.71 23.84
C ILE A 829 -32.00 -19.77 24.35
N ALA A 830 -31.02 -19.45 23.50
CA ALA A 830 -29.62 -19.39 23.85
C ALA A 830 -29.34 -18.31 24.90
N THR A 831 -29.92 -17.11 24.72
CA THR A 831 -29.83 -16.01 25.69
C THR A 831 -30.40 -16.41 27.04
N GLN A 832 -31.58 -17.04 27.06
CA GLN A 832 -32.20 -17.50 28.30
C GLN A 832 -31.35 -18.57 29.00
N GLY A 833 -30.76 -19.50 28.25
CA GLY A 833 -29.85 -20.52 28.77
C GLY A 833 -28.59 -19.91 29.41
N LEU A 834 -28.00 -18.89 28.78
CA LEU A 834 -26.87 -18.15 29.35
C LEU A 834 -27.25 -17.42 30.65
N ILE A 835 -28.41 -16.75 30.68
CA ILE A 835 -28.92 -16.06 31.88
C ILE A 835 -29.12 -17.06 33.03
N THR A 836 -29.65 -18.25 32.76
CA THR A 836 -29.82 -19.28 33.77
C THR A 836 -28.46 -19.74 34.32
N ALA A 837 -27.45 -19.92 33.48
CA ALA A 837 -26.11 -20.34 33.89
C ALA A 837 -25.34 -19.27 34.69
N LEU A 838 -25.69 -17.98 34.58
CA LEU A 838 -25.13 -16.92 35.45
C LEU A 838 -25.52 -17.08 36.92
N ASN A 839 -26.58 -17.85 37.21
CA ASN A 839 -27.02 -18.14 38.58
C ASN A 839 -26.45 -19.46 39.12
N ASP A 840 -25.57 -20.13 38.37
CA ASP A 840 -24.86 -21.33 38.81
C ASP A 840 -23.61 -20.94 39.60
N SER A 841 -23.42 -21.56 40.77
CA SER A 841 -22.45 -21.15 41.81
C SER A 841 -21.09 -21.81 41.69
#